data_AF-A0A1Y4WP68-F1
#
_entry.id   AF-A0A1Y4WP68-F1
#
_cell.length_a   1.000
_cell.length_b   1.000
_cell.length_c   1.000
_cell.angle_alpha   90.00
_cell.angle_beta   90.00
_cell.angle_gamma   90.00
#
_symmetry.space_group_name_H-M   'P 1'
#
loop_
_entity.id
_entity.type
_entity.pdbx_description
1 polymer ?
#
loop_
_entity_poly.entity_id
_entity_poly.type
_entity_poly.pdbx_seq_one_letter_code
_entity_poly.pdbx_strand_id
1 'polypeptide(L)'
;MRTGLITFHFAHHYGAQLQAYATMRAIQGLGHGCEIIDYRLPHTTRTNQLFKKGGGVRGMASDAHTALHYGAFQRRFQRFEAFVAEQMKLSPERYTAFDQLRAAPPEYDVYVAGSDQIWNPYIFQDKQFDPAFLLGFVKEGRRIAYAPSLGVPELPADKAAQLRDFLAPFSALSVREKRGQVLLQEAAGREARVVLDPTLLLNGEDWGELAAPPRHQGPYILCYFVSDPAEAAPYALALSRRTGWPIVQLAGARRKIEGASEIVFDAGPREFLGLFRHASAVVTNSFHGAAFSLQFRKNFFTSMSPRERSEPTFSRIYSLLSRLGCADRIIGLDTTAPVEAAMDYDKVYQRLDEARADSLAYLKAAIEGTALPDEPPEAPAAPRPVLCKAEDCTGCAACASVCPVNAITMQPDHEGFLRPAAGDACILCRRCEQTCPILHPPVPGPAPAAAHAVWNSDEAERLASSSGGFFSLLARHVLEQGGAVFGSVLDDDMTARHVCARSEEGLAPMRGSKYVQSDLGSSFREVKELLEAGTPVLFSGVPCQVDGLKRYLGKDYPSLLTCDLVCHGVPSPTVFRAYLDSLEAAHGSKVVSVRFKDKSHGWSHPWFTAEFADGGVYTEDFNRTGYGRGFGMQLFLRPACAKCRYTSTSRPADFTLADYWGLDEKLALPVERDKGVSMVLVNSARGQQVFDALSGRFGQVERPLAEAVAGNPRLATPLKANPRRAAFFSAFSALPFAEVERRFLALPSLPYRAAARVLTPAMKEKLRKILK
;
A
#
# COMPACT_ATOMS: atom_id res chain seq x y z
N MET A 1 46.57 1.37 -9.65
CA MET A 1 46.38 0.53 -8.45
C MET A 1 45.78 -0.81 -8.84
N ARG A 2 46.15 -1.87 -8.13
CA ARG A 2 45.51 -3.19 -8.18
C ARG A 2 44.40 -3.24 -7.12
N THR A 3 43.18 -3.53 -7.53
CA THR A 3 42.01 -3.54 -6.66
C THR A 3 41.40 -4.94 -6.55
N GLY A 4 41.06 -5.36 -5.34
CA GLY A 4 40.32 -6.59 -5.07
C GLY A 4 38.87 -6.29 -4.73
N LEU A 5 37.94 -6.63 -5.62
CA LEU A 5 36.50 -6.50 -5.41
C LEU A 5 35.94 -7.75 -4.72
N ILE A 6 35.23 -7.60 -3.61
CA ILE A 6 34.45 -8.69 -3.01
C ILE A 6 32.95 -8.35 -3.02
N THR A 7 32.16 -9.24 -3.61
CA THR A 7 30.70 -9.14 -3.69
C THR A 7 30.10 -10.48 -4.12
N PHE A 8 28.78 -10.63 -4.06
CA PHE A 8 28.11 -11.73 -4.75
C PHE A 8 28.35 -11.65 -6.27
N HIS A 9 29.08 -12.62 -6.81
CA HIS A 9 29.44 -12.72 -8.23
C HIS A 9 29.13 -14.09 -8.83
N PHE A 10 28.76 -15.09 -8.02
CA PHE A 10 28.56 -16.48 -8.45
C PHE A 10 27.14 -17.03 -8.21
N ALA A 11 26.24 -16.26 -7.61
CA ALA A 11 24.84 -16.64 -7.51
C ALA A 11 24.18 -16.63 -8.91
N HIS A 12 23.34 -17.63 -9.25
CA HIS A 12 22.58 -17.70 -10.51
C HIS A 12 21.38 -16.73 -10.50
N HIS A 13 21.70 -15.46 -10.22
CA HIS A 13 20.83 -14.32 -10.05
C HIS A 13 21.36 -13.16 -10.90
N TYR A 14 20.55 -12.66 -11.83
CA TYR A 14 20.98 -11.66 -12.83
C TYR A 14 21.59 -10.43 -12.16
N GLY A 15 20.92 -9.89 -11.13
CA GLY A 15 21.38 -8.72 -10.41
C GLY A 15 22.76 -8.88 -9.80
N ALA A 16 23.05 -10.04 -9.20
CA ALA A 16 24.31 -10.28 -8.49
C ALA A 16 25.50 -10.32 -9.47
N GLN A 17 25.36 -11.05 -10.59
CA GLN A 17 26.42 -11.13 -11.59
C GLN A 17 26.61 -9.82 -12.36
N LEU A 18 25.51 -9.17 -12.76
CA LEU A 18 25.59 -7.94 -13.57
C LEU A 18 26.16 -6.78 -12.74
N GLN A 19 25.81 -6.63 -11.46
CA GLN A 19 26.41 -5.59 -10.62
C GLN A 19 27.91 -5.86 -10.35
N ALA A 20 28.31 -7.12 -10.18
CA ALA A 20 29.71 -7.49 -9.96
C ALA A 20 30.57 -7.18 -11.19
N TYR A 21 30.08 -7.58 -12.37
CA TYR A 21 30.68 -7.24 -13.65
C TYR A 21 30.79 -5.73 -13.84
N ALA A 22 29.70 -4.99 -13.60
CA ALA A 22 29.68 -3.55 -13.80
C ALA A 22 30.64 -2.80 -12.88
N THR A 23 30.75 -3.22 -11.61
CA THR A 23 31.72 -2.67 -10.66
C THR A 23 33.15 -2.90 -11.16
N MET A 24 33.47 -4.14 -11.56
CA MET A 24 34.79 -4.49 -12.10
C MET A 24 35.13 -3.64 -13.34
N ARG A 25 34.19 -3.52 -14.29
CA ARG A 25 34.37 -2.73 -15.52
C ARG A 25 34.50 -1.24 -15.25
N ALA A 26 33.73 -0.69 -14.32
CA ALA A 26 33.83 0.71 -13.94
C ALA A 26 35.22 1.04 -13.36
N ILE A 27 35.74 0.18 -12.48
CA ILE A 27 37.10 0.34 -11.92
C ILE A 27 38.16 0.26 -13.03
N GLN A 28 38.00 -0.68 -13.97
CA GLN A 28 38.88 -0.81 -15.13
C GLN A 28 38.81 0.41 -16.06
N GLY A 29 37.61 0.95 -16.29
CA GLY A 29 37.41 2.16 -17.10
C GLY A 29 38.01 3.42 -16.47
N LEU A 30 38.17 3.44 -15.14
CA LEU A 30 38.89 4.50 -14.43
C LEU A 30 40.42 4.35 -14.49
N GLY A 31 40.95 3.33 -15.18
CA GLY A 31 42.39 3.11 -15.36
C GLY A 31 43.06 2.24 -14.29
N HIS A 32 42.29 1.53 -13.47
CA HIS A 32 42.82 0.66 -12.40
C HIS A 32 42.65 -0.83 -12.76
N GLY A 33 43.56 -1.68 -12.30
CA GLY A 33 43.40 -3.13 -12.46
C GLY A 33 42.42 -3.66 -11.43
N CYS A 34 41.40 -4.41 -11.84
CA CYS A 34 40.42 -5.00 -10.92
C CYS A 34 40.31 -6.52 -11.11
N GLU A 35 40.32 -7.23 -9.99
CA GLU A 35 39.99 -8.66 -9.87
C GLU A 35 38.85 -8.83 -8.87
N ILE A 36 37.97 -9.80 -9.12
CA ILE A 36 36.91 -10.20 -8.19
C ILE A 36 37.46 -11.35 -7.34
N ILE A 37 37.48 -11.18 -6.02
CA ILE A 37 37.88 -12.22 -5.08
C ILE A 37 36.88 -13.38 -5.21
N ASP A 38 37.37 -14.58 -5.58
CA ASP A 38 36.55 -15.79 -5.84
C ASP A 38 36.05 -16.42 -4.53
N TYR A 39 35.28 -15.64 -3.77
CA TYR A 39 34.64 -16.00 -2.52
C TYR A 39 33.22 -16.57 -2.76
N ARG A 40 33.04 -17.87 -2.55
CA ARG A 40 31.79 -18.61 -2.82
C ARG A 40 31.26 -19.32 -1.59
N LEU A 41 30.23 -18.76 -0.97
CA LEU A 41 29.60 -19.37 0.20
C LEU A 41 28.79 -20.64 -0.18
N PRO A 42 28.98 -21.79 0.50
CA PRO A 42 28.28 -23.03 0.21
C PRO A 42 26.75 -22.93 0.19
N HIS A 43 26.15 -22.05 0.99
CA HIS A 43 24.69 -21.87 1.01
C HIS A 43 24.19 -21.05 -0.19
N THR A 44 24.99 -20.11 -0.71
CA THR A 44 24.67 -19.37 -1.95
C THR A 44 24.92 -20.19 -3.22
N THR A 45 25.84 -21.17 -3.19
CA THR A 45 26.02 -22.11 -4.31
C THR A 45 24.98 -23.22 -4.32
N ARG A 46 24.45 -23.63 -3.15
CA ARG A 46 23.30 -24.55 -3.06
C ARG A 46 22.03 -23.99 -3.71
N THR A 47 21.82 -22.68 -3.73
CA THR A 47 20.70 -22.06 -4.45
C THR A 47 20.83 -22.14 -5.98
N ASN A 48 22.02 -22.45 -6.51
CA ASN A 48 22.24 -22.68 -7.94
C ASN A 48 21.89 -24.13 -8.38
N GLN A 49 21.56 -25.02 -7.44
CA GLN A 49 21.19 -26.39 -7.77
C GLN A 49 19.83 -26.45 -8.48
N LEU A 50 19.79 -27.17 -9.61
CA LEU A 50 18.60 -27.35 -10.44
C LEU A 50 17.46 -28.07 -9.69
N PHE A 51 17.81 -29.08 -8.88
CA PHE A 51 16.88 -29.80 -8.01
C PHE A 51 17.07 -29.37 -6.56
N LYS A 52 15.97 -29.06 -5.87
CA LYS A 52 16.02 -28.68 -4.45
C LYS A 52 15.66 -29.91 -3.62
N LYS A 53 16.60 -30.43 -2.82
CA LYS A 53 16.32 -31.54 -1.88
C LYS A 53 15.31 -31.08 -0.82
N GLY A 54 14.01 -31.28 -1.06
CA GLY A 54 12.93 -30.96 -0.13
C GLY A 54 11.83 -32.02 -0.15
N GLY A 55 11.77 -32.86 0.88
CA GLY A 55 10.73 -33.88 1.04
C GLY A 55 9.37 -33.26 1.35
N GLY A 56 8.51 -33.15 0.35
CA GLY A 56 7.10 -32.72 0.51
C GLY A 56 6.40 -32.52 -0.84
N VAL A 57 5.07 -32.48 -0.85
CA VAL A 57 4.25 -32.41 -2.09
C VAL A 57 4.58 -31.17 -2.95
N ARG A 58 4.87 -30.02 -2.32
CA ARG A 58 5.35 -28.80 -3.01
C ARG A 58 6.77 -28.96 -3.59
N GLY A 59 7.62 -29.77 -2.96
CA GLY A 59 8.96 -30.11 -3.45
C GLY A 59 8.89 -31.02 -4.67
N MET A 60 8.06 -32.07 -4.60
CA MET A 60 7.83 -32.99 -5.73
C MET A 60 7.23 -32.29 -6.96
N ALA A 61 6.28 -31.35 -6.77
CA ALA A 61 5.73 -30.57 -7.88
C ALA A 61 6.77 -29.60 -8.50
N SER A 62 7.64 -29.02 -7.66
CA SER A 62 8.77 -28.22 -8.13
C SER A 62 9.76 -29.07 -8.91
N ASP A 63 10.09 -30.27 -8.42
CA ASP A 63 11.02 -31.19 -9.06
C ASP A 63 10.44 -31.76 -10.37
N ALA A 64 9.14 -32.00 -10.45
CA ALA A 64 8.45 -32.39 -11.69
C ALA A 64 8.45 -31.26 -12.73
N HIS A 65 8.19 -30.01 -12.33
CA HIS A 65 8.32 -28.85 -13.22
C HIS A 65 9.77 -28.64 -13.68
N THR A 66 10.74 -28.80 -12.78
CA THR A 66 12.17 -28.80 -13.11
C THR A 66 12.52 -29.91 -14.10
N ALA A 67 11.98 -31.12 -13.92
CA ALA A 67 12.22 -32.26 -14.81
C ALA A 67 11.63 -32.01 -16.22
N LEU A 68 10.41 -31.46 -16.31
CA LEU A 68 9.76 -31.11 -17.59
C LEU A 68 10.54 -30.05 -18.38
N HIS A 69 11.22 -29.13 -17.70
CA HIS A 69 12.00 -28.06 -18.32
C HIS A 69 13.51 -28.22 -18.10
N TYR A 70 13.98 -29.44 -17.82
CA TYR A 70 15.35 -29.70 -17.39
C TYR A 70 16.39 -29.16 -18.37
N GLY A 71 16.22 -29.42 -19.68
CA GLY A 71 17.13 -28.92 -20.70
C GLY A 71 17.19 -27.38 -20.78
N ALA A 72 16.08 -26.68 -20.51
CA ALA A 72 16.07 -25.22 -20.46
C ALA A 72 16.80 -24.69 -19.22
N PHE A 73 16.56 -25.29 -18.06
CA PHE A 73 17.26 -24.90 -16.84
C PHE A 73 18.76 -25.24 -16.88
N GLN A 74 19.15 -26.34 -17.52
CA GLN A 74 20.56 -26.68 -17.73
C GLN A 74 21.24 -25.67 -18.67
N ARG A 75 20.58 -25.24 -19.75
CA ARG A 75 21.09 -24.15 -20.61
C ARG A 75 21.25 -22.84 -19.85
N ARG A 76 20.25 -22.47 -19.02
CA ARG A 76 20.35 -21.31 -18.12
C ARG A 76 21.58 -21.42 -17.23
N PHE A 77 21.75 -22.56 -16.56
CA PHE A 77 22.89 -22.83 -15.69
C PHE A 77 24.21 -22.61 -16.44
N GLN A 78 24.38 -23.22 -17.62
CA GLN A 78 25.58 -23.08 -18.44
C GLN A 78 25.84 -21.63 -18.85
N ARG A 79 24.80 -20.86 -19.22
CA ARG A 79 24.93 -19.44 -19.58
C ARG A 79 25.37 -18.56 -18.42
N PHE A 80 24.91 -18.85 -17.20
CA PHE A 80 25.37 -18.16 -15.98
C PHE A 80 26.84 -18.46 -15.65
N GLU A 81 27.27 -19.72 -15.80
CA GLU A 81 28.67 -20.11 -15.60
C GLU A 81 29.58 -19.51 -16.67
N ALA A 82 29.17 -19.58 -17.94
CA ALA A 82 29.90 -19.02 -19.07
C ALA A 82 30.11 -17.51 -18.90
N PHE A 83 29.09 -16.77 -18.47
CA PHE A 83 29.22 -15.33 -18.21
C PHE A 83 30.30 -15.03 -17.18
N VAL A 84 30.38 -15.77 -16.07
CA VAL A 84 31.45 -15.57 -15.07
C VAL A 84 32.81 -15.91 -15.67
N ALA A 85 32.93 -17.06 -16.34
CA ALA A 85 34.19 -17.52 -16.90
C ALA A 85 34.75 -16.61 -18.01
N GLU A 86 33.88 -16.04 -18.82
CA GLU A 86 34.26 -15.25 -19.99
C GLU A 86 34.35 -13.74 -19.71
N GLN A 87 33.56 -13.23 -18.76
CA GLN A 87 33.40 -11.78 -18.56
C GLN A 87 33.98 -11.27 -17.23
N MET A 88 34.27 -12.15 -16.26
CA MET A 88 34.79 -11.74 -14.95
C MET A 88 36.24 -12.19 -14.75
N LYS A 89 37.09 -11.26 -14.32
CA LYS A 89 38.45 -11.57 -13.92
C LYS A 89 38.48 -11.96 -12.44
N LEU A 90 38.55 -13.25 -12.14
CA LEU A 90 38.57 -13.78 -10.77
C LEU A 90 39.99 -13.82 -10.19
N SER A 91 40.11 -13.79 -8.86
CA SER A 91 41.36 -14.07 -8.16
C SER A 91 41.84 -15.50 -8.45
N PRO A 92 43.17 -15.77 -8.43
CA PRO A 92 43.70 -17.10 -8.72
C PRO A 92 43.22 -18.19 -7.75
N GLU A 93 43.07 -17.84 -6.47
CA GLU A 93 42.56 -18.73 -5.44
C GLU A 93 41.05 -18.58 -5.24
N ARG A 94 40.39 -19.71 -4.97
CA ARG A 94 38.99 -19.79 -4.58
C ARG A 94 38.86 -20.00 -3.08
N TYR A 95 37.98 -19.22 -2.47
CA TYR A 95 37.69 -19.26 -1.05
C TYR A 95 36.23 -19.68 -0.83
N THR A 96 35.98 -20.61 0.09
CA THR A 96 34.62 -21.09 0.43
C THR A 96 34.24 -20.84 1.89
N ALA A 97 35.15 -20.29 2.69
CA ALA A 97 34.94 -19.89 4.07
C ALA A 97 35.80 -18.67 4.43
N PHE A 98 35.33 -17.85 5.38
CA PHE A 98 36.07 -16.66 5.84
C PHE A 98 37.47 -17.01 6.38
N ASP A 99 37.61 -18.14 7.09
CA ASP A 99 38.91 -18.55 7.66
C ASP A 99 39.97 -18.82 6.58
N GLN A 100 39.59 -19.33 5.41
CA GLN A 100 40.51 -19.53 4.29
C GLN A 100 41.01 -18.18 3.78
N LEU A 101 40.10 -17.23 3.58
CA LEU A 101 40.41 -15.88 3.10
C LEU A 101 41.24 -15.09 4.12
N ARG A 102 41.00 -15.30 5.42
CA ARG A 102 41.79 -14.71 6.51
C ARG A 102 43.19 -15.30 6.62
N ALA A 103 43.34 -16.60 6.37
CA ALA A 103 44.63 -17.29 6.43
C ALA A 103 45.54 -16.86 5.26
N ALA A 104 45.00 -16.81 4.04
CA ALA A 104 45.73 -16.47 2.83
C ALA A 104 44.98 -15.40 2.01
N PRO A 105 44.95 -14.13 2.46
CA PRO A 105 44.27 -13.07 1.73
C PRO A 105 45.04 -12.71 0.45
N PRO A 106 44.37 -12.52 -0.69
CA PRO A 106 45.02 -12.06 -1.92
C PRO A 106 45.51 -10.61 -1.76
N GLU A 107 46.68 -10.28 -2.29
CA GLU A 107 47.33 -8.97 -2.13
C GLU A 107 46.84 -7.93 -3.15
N TYR A 108 46.27 -6.83 -2.65
CA TYR A 108 45.80 -5.70 -3.45
C TYR A 108 46.14 -4.37 -2.76
N ASP A 109 46.29 -3.29 -3.53
CA ASP A 109 46.50 -1.94 -2.99
C ASP A 109 45.22 -1.43 -2.30
N VAL A 110 44.07 -1.78 -2.88
CA VAL A 110 42.74 -1.35 -2.43
C VAL A 110 41.77 -2.54 -2.49
N TYR A 111 41.00 -2.73 -1.42
CA TYR A 111 39.94 -3.71 -1.30
C TYR A 111 38.59 -2.99 -1.33
N VAL A 112 37.70 -3.47 -2.19
CA VAL A 112 36.38 -2.88 -2.43
C VAL A 112 35.31 -3.84 -1.93
N ALA A 113 34.56 -3.44 -0.90
CA ALA A 113 33.27 -4.05 -0.60
C ALA A 113 32.26 -3.55 -1.64
N GLY A 114 31.82 -4.44 -2.53
CA GLY A 114 30.94 -4.10 -3.66
C GLY A 114 29.48 -3.88 -3.28
N SER A 115 28.61 -3.89 -4.30
CA SER A 115 27.16 -3.66 -4.13
C SER A 115 26.41 -4.94 -3.73
N ASP A 116 25.10 -4.95 -3.97
CA ASP A 116 24.14 -5.94 -3.50
C ASP A 116 23.97 -5.94 -1.97
N GLN A 117 23.19 -6.87 -1.44
CA GLN A 117 22.85 -6.96 -0.02
C GLN A 117 23.95 -7.61 0.82
N ILE A 118 25.23 -7.40 0.48
CA ILE A 118 26.37 -8.07 1.14
C ILE A 118 26.55 -7.65 2.61
N TRP A 119 25.96 -6.53 3.01
CA TRP A 119 25.88 -6.06 4.41
C TRP A 119 24.52 -6.36 5.06
N ASN A 120 23.70 -7.23 4.48
CA ASN A 120 22.48 -7.68 5.13
C ASN A 120 22.80 -8.87 6.06
N PRO A 121 22.71 -8.73 7.40
CA PRO A 121 23.06 -9.83 8.29
C PRO A 121 22.06 -10.99 8.21
N TYR A 122 20.85 -10.79 7.68
CA TYR A 122 19.78 -11.80 7.74
C TYR A 122 19.74 -12.76 6.54
N ILE A 123 20.57 -12.54 5.51
CA ILE A 123 20.62 -13.40 4.33
C ILE A 123 21.65 -14.53 4.46
N PHE A 124 22.49 -14.49 5.49
CA PHE A 124 23.48 -15.52 5.80
C PHE A 124 22.91 -16.58 6.75
N GLN A 125 23.51 -17.78 6.76
CA GLN A 125 22.94 -18.98 7.40
C GLN A 125 22.70 -18.84 8.91
N ASP A 126 23.54 -18.10 9.61
CA ASP A 126 23.51 -17.83 11.05
C ASP A 126 22.82 -16.50 11.41
N LYS A 127 22.30 -15.79 10.41
CA LYS A 127 21.73 -14.44 10.54
C LYS A 127 22.73 -13.43 11.15
N GLN A 128 24.02 -13.61 10.90
CA GLN A 128 25.08 -12.66 11.25
C GLN A 128 25.68 -12.01 10.00
N PHE A 129 26.43 -10.92 10.17
CA PHE A 129 27.25 -10.43 9.07
C PHE A 129 28.32 -11.45 8.73
N ASP A 130 28.59 -11.62 7.43
CA ASP A 130 29.77 -12.33 6.98
C ASP A 130 30.98 -11.35 7.00
N PRO A 131 32.01 -11.60 7.81
CA PRO A 131 33.16 -10.69 7.92
C PRO A 131 33.93 -10.51 6.60
N ALA A 132 33.81 -11.43 5.64
CA ALA A 132 34.46 -11.29 4.33
C ALA A 132 33.93 -10.06 3.59
N PHE A 133 32.61 -9.89 3.53
CA PHE A 133 31.97 -8.75 2.83
C PHE A 133 32.14 -7.41 3.56
N LEU A 134 32.62 -7.45 4.80
CA LEU A 134 33.04 -6.28 5.59
C LEU A 134 34.56 -6.08 5.58
N LEU A 135 35.29 -6.79 4.71
CA LEU A 135 36.74 -6.69 4.56
C LEU A 135 37.54 -7.00 5.84
N GLY A 136 36.98 -7.83 6.73
CA GLY A 136 37.61 -8.21 8.00
C GLY A 136 38.86 -9.09 7.87
N PHE A 137 39.19 -9.55 6.65
CA PHE A 137 40.39 -10.34 6.35
C PHE A 137 41.59 -9.49 5.91
N VAL A 138 41.36 -8.22 5.56
CA VAL A 138 42.40 -7.33 5.04
C VAL A 138 43.37 -7.00 6.17
N LYS A 139 44.67 -7.17 5.94
CA LYS A 139 45.74 -6.83 6.89
C LYS A 139 46.39 -5.50 6.50
N GLU A 140 46.92 -5.46 5.29
CA GLU A 140 47.52 -4.32 4.61
C GLU A 140 46.60 -3.85 3.47
N GLY A 141 46.69 -2.58 3.06
CA GLY A 141 45.89 -2.02 1.97
C GLY A 141 44.63 -1.27 2.41
N ARG A 142 44.10 -0.46 1.50
CA ARG A 142 42.98 0.45 1.78
C ARG A 142 41.63 -0.25 1.66
N ARG A 143 40.71 -0.01 2.59
CA ARG A 143 39.35 -0.55 2.56
C ARG A 143 38.37 0.53 2.12
N ILE A 144 37.64 0.28 1.05
CA ILE A 144 36.57 1.17 0.59
C ILE A 144 35.28 0.40 0.35
N ALA A 145 34.15 1.09 0.42
CA ALA A 145 32.85 0.56 0.04
C ALA A 145 32.31 1.26 -1.20
N TYR A 146 31.79 0.49 -2.14
CA TYR A 146 31.02 0.98 -3.28
C TYR A 146 29.63 0.34 -3.32
N ALA A 147 28.61 1.12 -2.94
CA ALA A 147 27.20 0.78 -2.99
C ALA A 147 26.71 -0.50 -2.24
N PRO A 148 27.34 -1.02 -1.16
CA PRO A 148 26.73 -2.11 -0.40
C PRO A 148 25.39 -1.68 0.19
N SER A 149 24.52 -2.66 0.38
CA SER A 149 23.16 -2.48 0.90
C SER A 149 22.93 -3.34 2.12
N LEU A 150 22.32 -2.76 3.14
CA LEU A 150 21.92 -3.51 4.33
C LEU A 150 20.56 -4.19 4.13
N GLY A 151 19.71 -3.65 3.25
CA GLY A 151 18.44 -4.27 2.89
C GLY A 151 17.44 -4.43 4.04
N VAL A 152 17.65 -3.71 5.15
CA VAL A 152 16.84 -3.79 6.38
C VAL A 152 16.38 -2.40 6.80
N PRO A 153 15.21 -2.29 7.43
CA PRO A 153 14.73 -1.00 7.91
C PRO A 153 15.40 -0.59 9.21
N GLU A 154 15.96 -1.50 10.00
CA GLU A 154 16.59 -1.20 11.29
C GLU A 154 17.63 -2.27 11.64
N LEU A 155 18.58 -1.91 12.51
CA LEU A 155 19.56 -2.82 13.07
C LEU A 155 19.39 -2.92 14.59
N PRO A 156 19.31 -4.14 15.15
CA PRO A 156 19.44 -4.36 16.59
C PRO A 156 20.78 -3.83 17.14
N ALA A 157 20.82 -3.51 18.43
CA ALA A 157 21.97 -2.87 19.07
C ALA A 157 23.27 -3.71 18.98
N ASP A 158 23.19 -5.04 19.09
CA ASP A 158 24.32 -5.94 18.94
C ASP A 158 24.91 -5.89 17.52
N LYS A 159 24.05 -5.86 16.51
CA LYS A 159 24.45 -5.75 15.10
C LYS A 159 25.00 -4.37 14.77
N ALA A 160 24.42 -3.32 15.34
CA ALA A 160 24.93 -1.96 15.19
C ALA A 160 26.36 -1.83 15.76
N ALA A 161 26.61 -2.42 16.93
CA ALA A 161 27.95 -2.45 17.52
C ALA A 161 28.95 -3.23 16.64
N GLN A 162 28.56 -4.41 16.16
CA GLN A 162 29.41 -5.21 15.27
C GLN A 162 29.73 -4.47 13.96
N LEU A 163 28.73 -3.83 13.35
CA LEU A 163 28.92 -3.06 12.12
C LEU A 163 29.90 -1.90 12.34
N ARG A 164 29.77 -1.16 13.45
CA ARG A 164 30.70 -0.06 13.78
C ARG A 164 32.16 -0.52 13.81
N ASP A 165 32.43 -1.66 14.44
CA ASP A 165 33.79 -2.19 14.57
C ASP A 165 34.36 -2.57 13.20
N PHE A 166 33.55 -3.16 12.32
CA PHE A 166 33.95 -3.50 10.95
C PHE A 166 34.13 -2.29 10.04
N LEU A 167 33.39 -1.20 10.25
CA LEU A 167 33.46 0.00 9.41
C LEU A 167 34.60 0.95 9.82
N ALA A 168 35.09 0.87 11.07
CA ALA A 168 36.20 1.69 11.56
C ALA A 168 37.41 1.76 10.59
N PRO A 169 37.93 0.65 10.03
CA PRO A 169 39.10 0.68 9.15
C PRO A 169 38.83 1.10 7.69
N PHE A 170 37.59 1.44 7.32
CA PHE A 170 37.28 1.94 5.98
C PHE A 170 37.73 3.39 5.82
N SER A 171 38.41 3.70 4.72
CA SER A 171 38.80 5.07 4.38
C SER A 171 37.71 5.83 3.61
N ALA A 172 36.81 5.13 2.93
CA ALA A 172 35.69 5.70 2.19
C ALA A 172 34.47 4.79 2.27
N LEU A 173 33.31 5.37 2.56
CA LEU A 173 32.05 4.66 2.71
C LEU A 173 31.01 5.20 1.73
N SER A 174 30.34 4.28 1.05
CA SER A 174 29.14 4.58 0.29
C SER A 174 28.12 3.46 0.44
N VAL A 175 26.88 3.75 0.09
CA VAL A 175 25.74 2.85 0.14
C VAL A 175 24.84 3.09 -1.06
N ARG A 176 23.99 2.11 -1.39
CA ARG A 176 23.07 2.21 -2.54
C ARG A 176 21.77 2.95 -2.23
N GLU A 177 21.40 3.09 -0.96
CA GLU A 177 20.12 3.71 -0.56
C GLU A 177 20.24 4.62 0.66
N LYS A 178 19.39 5.66 0.73
CA LYS A 178 19.35 6.63 1.83
C LYS A 178 19.19 5.96 3.20
N ARG A 179 18.40 4.88 3.30
CA ARG A 179 18.26 4.16 4.57
C ARG A 179 19.58 3.56 5.05
N GLY A 180 20.42 3.07 4.12
CA GLY A 180 21.76 2.59 4.47
C GLY A 180 22.65 3.69 5.03
N GLN A 181 22.57 4.90 4.48
CA GLN A 181 23.34 6.07 4.94
C GLN A 181 22.94 6.42 6.38
N VAL A 182 21.62 6.48 6.63
CA VAL A 182 21.08 6.73 7.96
C VAL A 182 21.51 5.65 8.96
N LEU A 183 21.43 4.36 8.59
CA LEU A 183 21.84 3.26 9.47
C LEU A 183 23.34 3.29 9.78
N LEU A 184 24.20 3.65 8.83
CA LEU A 184 25.63 3.81 9.06
C LEU A 184 25.92 4.97 10.03
N GLN A 185 25.21 6.08 9.87
CA GLN A 185 25.34 7.21 10.78
C GLN A 185 24.84 6.87 12.19
N GLU A 186 23.66 6.24 12.31
CA GLU A 186 23.07 5.83 13.59
C GLU A 186 23.92 4.76 14.30
N ALA A 187 24.43 3.77 13.58
CA ALA A 187 25.17 2.64 14.16
C ALA A 187 26.64 2.95 14.45
N ALA A 188 27.30 3.69 13.56
CA ALA A 188 28.75 3.87 13.57
C ALA A 188 29.21 5.34 13.66
N GLY A 189 28.30 6.33 13.55
CA GLY A 189 28.67 7.74 13.48
C GLY A 189 29.53 8.08 12.25
N ARG A 190 29.35 7.30 11.18
CA ARG A 190 30.14 7.40 9.95
C ARG A 190 29.26 7.87 8.80
N GLU A 191 29.64 9.00 8.23
CA GLU A 191 29.02 9.50 7.00
C GLU A 191 29.35 8.58 5.82
N ALA A 192 28.34 8.29 4.99
CA ALA A 192 28.48 7.47 3.80
C ALA A 192 27.77 8.13 2.61
N ARG A 193 28.39 8.13 1.43
CA ARG A 193 27.81 8.69 0.21
C ARG A 193 26.71 7.78 -0.35
N VAL A 194 25.59 8.34 -0.80
CA VAL A 194 24.59 7.57 -1.57
C VAL A 194 24.97 7.59 -3.05
N VAL A 195 25.42 6.44 -3.56
CA VAL A 195 25.87 6.27 -4.95
C VAL A 195 24.89 5.43 -5.77
N LEU A 196 25.01 5.48 -7.11
CA LEU A 196 24.25 4.60 -7.98
C LEU A 196 24.65 3.14 -7.81
N ASP A 197 23.67 2.24 -8.02
CA ASP A 197 23.94 0.83 -8.19
C ASP A 197 24.94 0.62 -9.36
N PRO A 198 25.91 -0.30 -9.25
CA PRO A 198 26.93 -0.49 -10.28
C PRO A 198 26.36 -0.75 -11.67
N THR A 199 25.18 -1.36 -11.78
CA THR A 199 24.56 -1.62 -13.09
C THR A 199 24.24 -0.35 -13.88
N LEU A 200 24.21 0.81 -13.22
CA LEU A 200 24.01 2.13 -13.82
C LEU A 200 25.32 2.91 -14.06
N LEU A 201 26.48 2.37 -13.66
CA LEU A 201 27.79 2.97 -13.94
C LEU A 201 28.23 2.79 -15.39
N LEU A 202 27.81 1.68 -16.00
CA LEU A 202 27.93 1.48 -17.44
C LEU A 202 26.74 2.14 -18.15
N ASN A 203 26.83 2.35 -19.45
CA ASN A 203 25.74 2.91 -20.26
C ASN A 203 25.01 1.81 -21.06
N GLY A 204 23.95 2.19 -21.78
CA GLY A 204 23.16 1.25 -22.59
C GLY A 204 23.91 0.62 -23.77
N GLU A 205 24.97 1.27 -24.27
CA GLU A 205 25.82 0.74 -25.34
C GLU A 205 26.74 -0.37 -24.79
N ASP A 206 27.41 -0.12 -23.66
CA ASP A 206 28.23 -1.12 -22.95
C ASP A 206 27.44 -2.41 -22.69
N TRP A 207 26.21 -2.26 -22.18
CA TRP A 207 25.31 -3.40 -21.95
C TRP A 207 24.79 -4.02 -23.25
N GLY A 208 24.64 -3.20 -24.29
CA GLY A 208 24.22 -3.61 -25.62
C GLY A 208 25.20 -4.57 -26.27
N GLU A 209 26.51 -4.36 -26.11
CA GLU A 209 27.57 -5.23 -26.66
C GLU A 209 27.53 -6.66 -26.08
N LEU A 210 27.08 -6.79 -24.83
CA LEU A 210 26.95 -8.09 -24.16
C LEU A 210 25.61 -8.78 -24.47
N ALA A 211 24.61 -8.03 -24.91
CA ALA A 211 23.24 -8.50 -25.05
C ALA A 211 23.12 -9.55 -26.17
N ALA A 212 22.63 -10.75 -25.82
CA ALA A 212 22.30 -11.78 -26.80
C ALA A 212 20.85 -11.57 -27.30
N PRO A 213 20.60 -11.42 -28.61
CA PRO A 213 19.25 -11.14 -29.12
C PRO A 213 18.26 -12.25 -28.72
N PRO A 214 17.01 -11.89 -28.34
CA PRO A 214 16.01 -12.87 -27.97
C PRO A 214 15.54 -13.68 -29.20
N ARG A 215 14.96 -14.85 -28.95
CA ARG A 215 14.31 -15.65 -30.00
C ARG A 215 13.04 -14.98 -30.54
N HIS A 216 12.32 -14.30 -29.66
CA HIS A 216 11.10 -13.57 -30.02
C HIS A 216 11.42 -12.46 -31.03
N GLN A 217 10.63 -12.39 -32.10
CA GLN A 217 10.73 -11.36 -33.14
C GLN A 217 9.54 -10.41 -33.04
N GLY A 218 9.79 -9.11 -33.23
CA GLY A 218 8.75 -8.09 -33.14
C GLY A 218 8.53 -7.52 -31.73
N PRO A 219 7.53 -6.65 -31.57
CA PRO A 219 7.30 -5.94 -30.31
C PRO A 219 6.70 -6.83 -29.24
N TYR A 220 7.14 -6.66 -27.99
CA TYR A 220 6.59 -7.39 -26.83
C TYR A 220 6.71 -6.59 -25.54
N ILE A 221 5.92 -7.01 -24.55
CA ILE A 221 5.99 -6.53 -23.18
C ILE A 221 6.78 -7.55 -22.36
N LEU A 222 7.94 -7.14 -21.84
CA LEU A 222 8.74 -7.99 -20.98
C LEU A 222 8.22 -7.94 -19.55
N CYS A 223 7.92 -9.11 -18.99
CA CYS A 223 7.54 -9.27 -17.60
C CYS A 223 8.63 -9.98 -16.82
N TYR A 224 9.29 -9.28 -15.90
CA TYR A 224 10.33 -9.85 -15.02
C TYR A 224 9.99 -9.60 -13.56
N PHE A 225 9.73 -10.67 -12.82
CA PHE A 225 9.33 -10.59 -11.42
C PHE A 225 10.22 -11.45 -10.51
N VAL A 226 10.68 -10.87 -9.41
CA VAL A 226 11.45 -11.54 -8.35
C VAL A 226 10.55 -12.03 -7.21
N SER A 227 9.35 -11.48 -7.09
CA SER A 227 8.32 -11.86 -6.13
C SER A 227 6.93 -11.94 -6.80
N ASP A 228 5.87 -12.15 -6.02
CA ASP A 228 4.50 -12.24 -6.54
C ASP A 228 4.15 -11.01 -7.41
N PRO A 229 3.77 -11.21 -8.68
CA PRO A 229 3.41 -10.12 -9.59
C PRO A 229 2.06 -9.48 -9.29
N ALA A 230 1.32 -9.92 -8.26
CA ALA A 230 -0.01 -9.50 -7.81
C ALA A 230 -0.57 -8.19 -8.44
N GLU A 231 0.12 -7.07 -8.24
CA GLU A 231 -0.31 -5.73 -8.65
C GLU A 231 0.28 -5.25 -9.97
N ALA A 232 1.36 -5.87 -10.44
CA ALA A 232 1.96 -5.57 -11.73
C ALA A 232 1.29 -6.35 -12.87
N ALA A 233 0.72 -7.53 -12.58
CA ALA A 233 0.05 -8.36 -13.59
C ALA A 233 -1.14 -7.67 -14.29
N PRO A 234 -2.06 -6.97 -13.59
CA PRO A 234 -3.13 -6.23 -14.26
C PRO A 234 -2.62 -5.14 -15.22
N TYR A 235 -1.53 -4.46 -14.85
CA TYR A 235 -0.89 -3.44 -15.70
C TYR A 235 -0.31 -4.06 -16.98
N ALA A 236 0.38 -5.20 -16.87
CA ALA A 236 0.88 -5.92 -18.05
C ALA A 236 -0.24 -6.35 -18.99
N LEU A 237 -1.36 -6.84 -18.45
CA LEU A 237 -2.53 -7.24 -19.24
C LEU A 237 -3.20 -6.04 -19.93
N ALA A 238 -3.37 -4.93 -19.20
CA ALA A 238 -3.93 -3.69 -19.74
C ALA A 238 -3.06 -3.15 -20.90
N LEU A 239 -1.74 -3.11 -20.69
CA LEU A 239 -0.79 -2.67 -21.71
C LEU A 239 -0.82 -3.57 -22.94
N SER A 240 -0.87 -4.89 -22.75
CA SER A 240 -0.93 -5.88 -23.84
C SER A 240 -2.18 -5.69 -24.70
N ARG A 241 -3.35 -5.52 -24.09
CA ARG A 241 -4.60 -5.31 -24.83
C ARG A 241 -4.61 -4.01 -25.63
N ARG A 242 -4.03 -2.94 -25.06
CA ARG A 242 -4.00 -1.63 -25.70
C ARG A 242 -3.02 -1.55 -26.86
N THR A 243 -1.88 -2.20 -26.72
CA THR A 243 -0.80 -2.17 -27.73
C THR A 243 -0.89 -3.31 -28.74
N GLY A 244 -1.62 -4.38 -28.41
CA GLY A 244 -1.61 -5.64 -29.15
C GLY A 244 -0.32 -6.45 -28.93
N TRP A 245 0.61 -5.99 -28.09
CA TRP A 245 1.89 -6.67 -27.91
C TRP A 245 1.76 -7.90 -27.02
N PRO A 246 2.36 -9.04 -27.41
CA PRO A 246 2.44 -10.23 -26.58
C PRO A 246 3.20 -9.99 -25.27
N ILE A 247 2.78 -10.67 -24.21
CA ILE A 247 3.48 -10.67 -22.92
C ILE A 247 4.51 -11.81 -22.92
N VAL A 248 5.79 -11.46 -22.83
CA VAL A 248 6.92 -12.38 -22.68
C VAL A 248 7.36 -12.37 -21.22
N GLN A 249 7.17 -13.48 -20.51
CA GLN A 249 7.53 -13.59 -19.11
C GLN A 249 8.92 -14.24 -18.96
N LEU A 250 9.85 -13.53 -18.32
CA LEU A 250 11.11 -14.11 -17.91
C LEU A 250 10.91 -14.95 -16.64
N ALA A 251 11.33 -16.22 -16.68
CA ALA A 251 11.16 -17.14 -15.58
C ALA A 251 11.92 -16.68 -14.32
N GLY A 252 11.15 -16.48 -13.25
CA GLY A 252 11.58 -16.01 -11.92
C GLY A 252 10.41 -16.07 -10.93
N ALA A 253 9.20 -15.74 -11.40
CA ALA A 253 7.95 -16.03 -10.71
C ALA A 253 7.50 -17.48 -10.95
N ARG A 254 7.11 -18.19 -9.88
CA ARG A 254 6.70 -19.62 -9.90
C ARG A 254 5.38 -19.90 -10.64
N ARG A 255 4.71 -18.86 -11.16
CA ARG A 255 3.44 -18.97 -11.88
C ARG A 255 3.47 -18.11 -13.14
N LYS A 256 2.93 -18.68 -14.22
CA LYS A 256 2.60 -17.95 -15.44
C LYS A 256 1.62 -16.83 -15.09
N ILE A 257 1.93 -15.60 -15.47
CA ILE A 257 0.95 -14.51 -15.35
C ILE A 257 -0.14 -14.69 -16.40
N GLU A 258 -1.35 -14.31 -16.05
CA GLU A 258 -2.48 -14.32 -16.97
C GLU A 258 -2.16 -13.45 -18.20
N GLY A 259 -2.47 -13.96 -19.39
CA GLY A 259 -2.16 -13.28 -20.66
C GLY A 259 -0.73 -13.46 -21.18
N ALA A 260 0.20 -14.08 -20.42
CA ALA A 260 1.52 -14.42 -20.96
C ALA A 260 1.42 -15.36 -22.16
N SER A 261 1.94 -14.94 -23.31
CA SER A 261 2.02 -15.77 -24.51
C SER A 261 3.27 -16.66 -24.49
N GLU A 262 4.35 -16.19 -23.88
CA GLU A 262 5.64 -16.88 -23.83
C GLU A 262 6.23 -16.86 -22.42
N ILE A 263 6.92 -17.95 -22.04
CA ILE A 263 7.74 -18.01 -20.82
C ILE A 263 9.17 -18.40 -21.20
N VAL A 264 10.14 -17.57 -20.83
CA VAL A 264 11.56 -17.78 -21.10
C VAL A 264 12.24 -18.42 -19.89
N PHE A 265 12.55 -19.72 -19.99
CA PHE A 265 13.18 -20.49 -18.91
C PHE A 265 14.70 -20.56 -18.97
N ASP A 266 15.29 -20.35 -20.16
CA ASP A 266 16.71 -20.65 -20.39
C ASP A 266 17.64 -19.41 -20.40
N ALA A 267 17.12 -18.21 -20.14
CA ALA A 267 17.92 -16.98 -20.21
C ALA A 267 19.06 -16.94 -19.16
N GLY A 268 20.29 -16.69 -19.61
CA GLY A 268 21.40 -16.28 -18.75
C GLY A 268 21.57 -14.75 -18.76
N PRO A 269 22.68 -14.21 -18.21
CA PRO A 269 22.91 -12.77 -18.13
C PRO A 269 22.87 -12.06 -19.50
N ARG A 270 23.44 -12.65 -20.54
CA ARG A 270 23.42 -12.07 -21.90
C ARG A 270 22.02 -12.05 -22.52
N GLU A 271 21.27 -13.14 -22.38
CA GLU A 271 19.87 -13.17 -22.84
C GLU A 271 18.96 -12.26 -22.03
N PHE A 272 19.21 -12.10 -20.73
CA PHE A 272 18.52 -11.13 -19.88
C PHE A 272 18.67 -9.72 -20.47
N LEU A 273 19.91 -9.28 -20.74
CA LEU A 273 20.17 -7.98 -21.37
C LEU A 273 19.48 -7.87 -22.73
N GLY A 274 19.51 -8.94 -23.53
CA GLY A 274 18.81 -9.03 -24.80
C GLY A 274 17.31 -8.80 -24.72
N LEU A 275 16.66 -9.44 -23.75
CA LEU A 275 15.22 -9.27 -23.51
C LEU A 275 14.88 -7.83 -23.15
N PHE A 276 15.64 -7.19 -22.26
CA PHE A 276 15.40 -5.79 -21.93
C PHE A 276 15.67 -4.85 -23.11
N ARG A 277 16.77 -5.06 -23.85
CA ARG A 277 17.16 -4.24 -25.00
C ARG A 277 16.13 -4.25 -26.13
N HIS A 278 15.48 -5.39 -26.37
CA HIS A 278 14.54 -5.56 -27.49
C HIS A 278 13.07 -5.44 -27.09
N ALA A 279 12.76 -5.35 -25.80
CA ALA A 279 11.39 -5.10 -25.35
C ALA A 279 10.88 -3.76 -25.87
N SER A 280 9.57 -3.70 -26.14
CA SER A 280 8.87 -2.44 -26.43
C SER A 280 8.41 -1.75 -25.15
N ALA A 281 8.10 -2.54 -24.12
CA ALA A 281 7.83 -2.05 -22.77
C ALA A 281 8.16 -3.12 -21.72
N VAL A 282 8.30 -2.70 -20.45
CA VAL A 282 8.61 -3.60 -19.34
C VAL A 282 7.62 -3.42 -18.19
N VAL A 283 7.20 -4.53 -17.59
CA VAL A 283 6.46 -4.53 -16.32
C VAL A 283 7.20 -5.42 -15.32
N THR A 284 7.57 -4.87 -14.16
CA THR A 284 8.48 -5.56 -13.23
C THR A 284 8.20 -5.26 -11.76
N ASN A 285 8.73 -6.06 -10.84
CA ASN A 285 8.82 -5.73 -9.41
C ASN A 285 10.28 -5.83 -8.90
N SER A 286 11.23 -5.82 -9.84
CA SER A 286 12.65 -5.97 -9.57
C SER A 286 13.36 -4.63 -9.73
N PHE A 287 14.25 -4.31 -8.79
CA PHE A 287 15.15 -3.17 -8.91
C PHE A 287 15.96 -3.22 -10.21
N HIS A 288 16.57 -4.37 -10.53
CA HIS A 288 17.33 -4.54 -11.76
C HIS A 288 16.42 -4.51 -12.99
N GLY A 289 15.16 -4.92 -12.87
CA GLY A 289 14.18 -4.72 -13.94
C GLY A 289 13.98 -3.24 -14.25
N ALA A 290 13.80 -2.40 -13.24
CA ALA A 290 13.71 -0.95 -13.42
C ALA A 290 15.02 -0.36 -13.96
N ALA A 291 16.17 -0.72 -13.38
CA ALA A 291 17.48 -0.23 -13.81
C ALA A 291 17.77 -0.55 -15.27
N PHE A 292 17.57 -1.79 -15.73
CA PHE A 292 17.79 -2.15 -17.13
C PHE A 292 16.72 -1.61 -18.09
N SER A 293 15.51 -1.31 -17.60
CA SER A 293 14.53 -0.56 -18.40
C SER A 293 15.02 0.86 -18.67
N LEU A 294 15.61 1.53 -17.67
CA LEU A 294 16.22 2.86 -17.83
C LEU A 294 17.43 2.80 -18.78
N GLN A 295 18.31 1.82 -18.61
CA GLN A 295 19.51 1.65 -19.44
C GLN A 295 19.22 1.44 -20.93
N PHE A 296 18.11 0.78 -21.25
CA PHE A 296 17.71 0.53 -22.63
C PHE A 296 16.56 1.42 -23.11
N ARG A 297 16.26 2.50 -22.39
CA ARG A 297 15.24 3.52 -22.73
C ARG A 297 13.85 2.91 -22.98
N LYS A 298 13.40 2.01 -22.12
CA LYS A 298 12.11 1.31 -22.26
C LYS A 298 11.01 1.99 -21.47
N ASN A 299 9.83 2.18 -22.06
CA ASN A 299 8.66 2.51 -21.25
C ASN A 299 8.43 1.37 -20.25
N PHE A 300 8.33 1.69 -18.96
CA PHE A 300 8.15 0.65 -17.95
C PHE A 300 7.27 1.09 -16.78
N PHE A 301 6.72 0.08 -16.12
CA PHE A 301 6.05 0.22 -14.83
C PHE A 301 6.63 -0.78 -13.83
N THR A 302 6.71 -0.36 -12.57
CA THR A 302 7.19 -1.23 -11.51
C THR A 302 6.33 -1.21 -10.26
N SER A 303 6.08 -2.36 -9.64
CA SER A 303 5.41 -2.44 -8.35
C SER A 303 6.42 -2.62 -7.21
N MET A 304 6.14 -2.03 -6.05
CA MET A 304 6.87 -2.30 -4.81
C MET A 304 6.02 -3.16 -3.87
N SER A 305 6.66 -3.86 -2.93
CA SER A 305 5.92 -4.60 -1.92
C SER A 305 5.02 -3.67 -1.08
N PRO A 306 3.92 -4.16 -0.48
CA PRO A 306 3.08 -3.34 0.40
C PRO A 306 3.88 -2.65 1.52
N ARG A 307 4.90 -3.31 2.07
CA ARG A 307 5.79 -2.76 3.10
C ARG A 307 6.67 -1.63 2.58
N GLU A 308 7.17 -1.74 1.35
CA GLU A 308 7.95 -0.67 0.73
C GLU A 308 7.08 0.54 0.37
N ARG A 309 5.79 0.36 0.07
CA ARG A 309 4.88 1.49 -0.20
C ARG A 309 4.41 2.24 1.04
N SER A 310 4.35 1.61 2.21
CA SER A 310 4.03 2.34 3.44
C SER A 310 5.13 3.35 3.80
N GLU A 311 6.37 3.07 3.38
CA GLU A 311 7.53 3.97 3.57
C GLU A 311 8.39 4.02 2.30
N PRO A 312 7.89 4.66 1.21
CA PRO A 312 8.52 4.62 -0.12
C PRO A 312 9.97 5.10 -0.12
N THR A 313 10.31 6.10 0.69
CA THR A 313 11.67 6.65 0.82
C THR A 313 12.70 5.61 1.26
N PHE A 314 12.29 4.49 1.83
CA PHE A 314 13.18 3.38 2.21
C PHE A 314 13.32 2.32 1.11
N SER A 315 12.54 2.41 0.03
CA SER A 315 12.68 1.55 -1.15
C SER A 315 13.82 2.01 -2.04
N ARG A 316 14.67 1.06 -2.44
CA ARG A 316 15.73 1.27 -3.44
C ARG A 316 15.16 1.69 -4.80
N ILE A 317 14.02 1.12 -5.18
CA ILE A 317 13.35 1.44 -6.44
C ILE A 317 12.85 2.88 -6.39
N TYR A 318 12.14 3.26 -5.32
CA TYR A 318 11.64 4.62 -5.17
C TYR A 318 12.76 5.65 -5.13
N SER A 319 13.84 5.38 -4.37
CA SER A 319 15.00 6.27 -4.28
C SER A 319 15.61 6.55 -5.65
N LEU A 320 15.80 5.51 -6.47
CA LEU A 320 16.31 5.64 -7.84
C LEU A 320 15.35 6.45 -8.72
N LEU A 321 14.08 6.05 -8.78
CA LEU A 321 13.11 6.68 -9.68
C LEU A 321 12.78 8.12 -9.29
N SER A 322 12.75 8.42 -7.99
CA SER A 322 12.60 9.78 -7.48
C SER A 322 13.78 10.66 -7.87
N ARG A 323 15.03 10.17 -7.67
CA ARG A 323 16.26 10.87 -8.10
C ARG A 323 16.25 11.18 -9.61
N LEU A 324 15.75 10.25 -10.43
CA LEU A 324 15.67 10.42 -11.88
C LEU A 324 14.41 11.15 -12.38
N GLY A 325 13.49 11.51 -11.49
CA GLY A 325 12.26 12.24 -11.86
C GLY A 325 11.17 11.41 -12.53
N CYS A 326 11.18 10.09 -12.34
CA CYS A 326 10.23 9.14 -12.95
C CYS A 326 9.58 8.20 -11.91
N ALA A 327 9.36 8.69 -10.68
CA ALA A 327 8.65 7.95 -9.63
C ALA A 327 7.17 7.68 -9.98
N ASP A 328 6.62 8.38 -10.98
CA ASP A 328 5.31 8.13 -11.58
C ASP A 328 5.19 6.75 -12.26
N ARG A 329 6.31 6.05 -12.49
CA ARG A 329 6.34 4.66 -13.00
C ARG A 329 6.06 3.61 -11.93
N ILE A 330 5.87 4.01 -10.68
CA ILE A 330 5.62 3.09 -9.56
C ILE A 330 4.13 2.85 -9.41
N ILE A 331 3.71 1.61 -9.60
CA ILE A 331 2.31 1.18 -9.53
C ILE A 331 1.73 1.35 -8.12
N GLY A 332 0.56 1.97 -8.03
CA GLY A 332 -0.23 2.09 -6.80
C GLY A 332 0.16 3.28 -5.91
N LEU A 333 0.87 4.27 -6.47
CA LEU A 333 1.00 5.61 -5.90
C LEU A 333 -0.03 6.56 -6.50
N ASP A 334 -0.35 7.66 -5.81
CA ASP A 334 -1.22 8.70 -6.36
C ASP A 334 -0.65 9.35 -7.62
N THR A 335 0.68 9.37 -7.74
CA THR A 335 1.40 9.89 -8.89
C THR A 335 1.57 8.84 -10.00
N THR A 336 0.98 7.64 -9.90
CA THR A 336 1.14 6.61 -10.93
C THR A 336 0.64 7.13 -12.27
N ALA A 337 1.49 7.12 -13.29
CA ALA A 337 1.12 7.54 -14.63
C ALA A 337 0.15 6.54 -15.29
N PRO A 338 -0.72 6.99 -16.20
CA PRO A 338 -1.51 6.10 -17.04
C PRO A 338 -0.63 5.08 -17.79
N VAL A 339 -1.14 3.87 -18.02
CA VAL A 339 -0.40 2.73 -18.60
C VAL A 339 0.29 3.04 -19.95
N GLU A 340 -0.22 4.01 -20.69
CA GLU A 340 0.26 4.49 -22.00
C GLU A 340 1.22 5.67 -21.92
N ALA A 341 1.40 6.27 -20.75
CA ALA A 341 2.15 7.50 -20.60
C ALA A 341 3.59 7.29 -21.06
N ALA A 342 4.04 8.10 -22.01
CA ALA A 342 5.44 8.10 -22.43
C ALA A 342 6.35 8.58 -21.30
N MET A 343 7.63 8.22 -21.39
CA MET A 343 8.69 8.73 -20.53
C MET A 343 9.52 9.78 -21.26
N ASP A 344 9.82 10.89 -20.58
CA ASP A 344 10.76 11.92 -21.05
C ASP A 344 12.20 11.44 -20.79
N TYR A 345 12.72 10.65 -21.72
CA TYR A 345 14.03 10.04 -21.57
C TYR A 345 15.18 11.03 -21.63
N ASP A 346 14.99 12.20 -22.24
CA ASP A 346 16.01 13.25 -22.27
C ASP A 346 16.26 13.80 -20.86
N LYS A 347 15.19 14.14 -20.12
CA LYS A 347 15.30 14.53 -18.71
C LYS A 347 15.82 13.42 -17.81
N VAL A 348 15.36 12.19 -18.03
CA VAL A 348 15.82 11.03 -17.25
C VAL A 348 17.31 10.79 -17.46
N TYR A 349 17.81 10.85 -18.70
CA TYR A 349 19.22 10.63 -19.01
C TYR A 349 20.09 11.79 -18.54
N GLN A 350 19.62 13.04 -18.64
CA GLN A 350 20.33 14.17 -18.04
C GLN A 350 20.64 13.91 -16.57
N ARG A 351 19.61 13.56 -15.77
CA ARG A 351 19.77 13.26 -14.34
C ARG A 351 20.58 12.00 -14.08
N LEU A 352 20.43 10.98 -14.93
CA LEU A 352 21.18 9.72 -14.81
C LEU A 352 22.66 9.92 -15.10
N ASP A 353 23.01 10.71 -16.12
CA ASP A 353 24.38 11.00 -16.52
C ASP A 353 25.08 11.85 -15.46
N GLU A 354 24.39 12.85 -14.89
CA GLU A 354 24.86 13.62 -13.73
C GLU A 354 25.11 12.70 -12.52
N ALA A 355 24.15 11.84 -12.17
CA ALA A 355 24.29 10.88 -11.06
C ALA A 355 25.39 9.83 -11.30
N ARG A 356 25.60 9.43 -12.56
CA ARG A 356 26.66 8.51 -12.97
C ARG A 356 28.02 9.16 -12.84
N ALA A 357 28.19 10.38 -13.35
CA ALA A 357 29.43 11.15 -13.24
C ALA A 357 29.81 11.35 -11.76
N ASP A 358 28.84 11.71 -10.92
CA ASP A 358 29.01 11.83 -9.47
C ASP A 358 29.49 10.52 -8.81
N SER A 359 28.84 9.40 -9.14
CA SER A 359 29.19 8.09 -8.58
C SER A 359 30.57 7.60 -9.03
N LEU A 360 30.93 7.86 -10.30
CA LEU A 360 32.26 7.54 -10.84
C LEU A 360 33.35 8.43 -10.23
N ALA A 361 33.08 9.72 -10.00
CA ALA A 361 33.99 10.64 -9.33
C ALA A 361 34.27 10.19 -7.89
N TYR A 362 33.22 9.80 -7.15
CA TYR A 362 33.38 9.19 -5.82
C TYR A 362 34.24 7.92 -5.88
N LEU A 363 33.93 6.99 -6.79
CA LEU A 363 34.65 5.71 -6.89
C LEU A 363 36.13 5.93 -7.21
N LYS A 364 36.44 6.84 -8.16
CA LYS A 364 37.81 7.22 -8.51
C LYS A 364 38.56 7.78 -7.30
N ALA A 365 37.98 8.77 -6.62
CA ALA A 365 38.59 9.40 -5.46
C ALA A 365 38.81 8.41 -4.30
N ALA A 366 37.84 7.52 -4.06
CA ALA A 366 37.94 6.48 -3.03
C ALA A 366 39.08 5.50 -3.32
N ILE A 367 39.23 5.07 -4.58
CA ILE A 367 40.33 4.18 -4.99
C ILE A 367 41.66 4.89 -4.87
N GLU A 368 41.80 6.09 -5.44
CA GLU A 368 43.04 6.86 -5.42
C GLU A 368 43.41 7.34 -4.00
N GLY A 369 42.43 7.47 -3.10
CA GLY A 369 42.60 7.98 -1.74
C GLY A 369 42.80 9.48 -1.71
N THR A 370 42.21 10.17 -2.68
CA THR A 370 42.14 11.63 -2.73
C THR A 370 40.90 12.12 -1.98
N ALA A 371 40.74 13.43 -1.87
CA ALA A 371 39.55 14.01 -1.27
C ALA A 371 38.28 13.55 -2.02
N LEU A 372 37.28 13.07 -1.28
CA LEU A 372 36.01 12.68 -1.85
C LEU A 372 35.24 13.92 -2.34
N PRO A 373 34.51 13.83 -3.46
CA PRO A 373 33.73 14.95 -3.96
C PRO A 373 32.61 15.32 -2.97
N ASP A 374 32.35 16.61 -2.83
CA ASP A 374 31.23 17.12 -2.03
C ASP A 374 29.92 16.51 -2.49
N GLU A 375 28.98 16.33 -1.55
CA GLU A 375 27.63 15.90 -1.90
C GLU A 375 26.90 17.06 -2.57
N PRO A 376 26.33 16.87 -3.78
CA PRO A 376 25.48 17.89 -4.37
C PRO A 376 24.44 18.24 -3.32
N PRO A 377 24.25 19.54 -3.01
CA PRO A 377 23.30 19.95 -1.99
C PRO A 377 21.94 19.40 -2.36
N GLU A 378 21.40 18.52 -1.50
CA GLU A 378 20.02 18.07 -1.60
C GLU A 378 19.18 19.34 -1.44
N ALA A 379 18.49 19.77 -2.51
CA ALA A 379 17.72 21.00 -2.47
C ALA A 379 16.82 20.96 -1.24
N PRO A 380 16.96 21.89 -0.27
CA PRO A 380 16.21 21.81 0.96
C PRO A 380 14.74 21.83 0.59
N ALA A 381 14.02 20.75 0.92
CA ALA A 381 12.58 20.71 0.72
C ALA A 381 12.01 21.93 1.46
N ALA A 382 11.28 22.79 0.74
CA ALA A 382 10.62 23.93 1.35
C ALA A 382 9.85 23.44 2.59
N PRO A 383 9.93 24.15 3.72
CA PRO A 383 9.24 23.72 4.93
C PRO A 383 7.75 23.55 4.62
N ARG A 384 7.21 22.37 4.94
CA ARG A 384 5.82 21.98 4.70
C ARG A 384 5.17 21.55 6.02
N PRO A 385 3.85 21.71 6.17
CA PRO A 385 3.16 21.21 7.35
C PRO A 385 3.19 19.68 7.40
N VAL A 386 3.22 19.12 8.60
CA VAL A 386 3.17 17.67 8.82
C VAL A 386 1.73 17.18 8.74
N LEU A 387 1.36 16.59 7.61
CA LEU A 387 0.08 15.88 7.46
C LEU A 387 0.26 14.41 7.85
N CYS A 388 -0.78 13.78 8.41
CA CYS A 388 -0.72 12.36 8.76
C CYS A 388 -0.52 11.49 7.51
N LYS A 389 0.17 10.35 7.67
CA LYS A 389 0.37 9.37 6.59
C LYS A 389 -0.97 9.02 5.91
N ALA A 390 -0.95 8.91 4.58
CA ALA A 390 -2.17 8.64 3.80
C ALA A 390 -2.91 7.40 4.31
N GLU A 391 -2.22 6.31 4.59
CA GLU A 391 -2.80 5.08 5.15
C GLU A 391 -3.48 5.23 6.52
N ASP A 392 -3.14 6.26 7.31
CA ASP A 392 -3.75 6.54 8.62
C ASP A 392 -4.87 7.60 8.54
N CYS A 393 -4.89 8.42 7.49
CA CYS A 393 -5.84 9.51 7.33
C CYS A 393 -7.29 8.98 7.23
N THR A 394 -8.15 9.45 8.14
CA THR A 394 -9.58 9.08 8.20
C THR A 394 -10.46 9.85 7.21
N GLY A 395 -9.95 10.95 6.62
CA GLY A 395 -10.74 11.82 5.75
C GLY A 395 -11.73 12.73 6.48
N CYS A 396 -11.51 13.02 7.78
CA CYS A 396 -12.41 13.87 8.59
C CYS A 396 -12.41 15.36 8.25
N ALA A 397 -11.53 15.81 7.32
CA ALA A 397 -11.41 17.20 6.85
C ALA A 397 -11.08 18.29 7.91
N ALA A 398 -10.79 17.94 9.17
CA ALA A 398 -10.45 18.92 10.22
C ALA A 398 -9.24 19.80 9.84
N CYS A 399 -8.18 19.20 9.29
CA CYS A 399 -6.97 19.90 8.86
C CYS A 399 -7.21 20.92 7.72
N ALA A 400 -8.11 20.60 6.79
CA ALA A 400 -8.52 21.53 5.74
C ALA A 400 -9.39 22.65 6.32
N SER A 401 -10.35 22.29 7.18
CA SER A 401 -11.30 23.24 7.77
C SER A 401 -10.64 24.28 8.68
N VAL A 402 -9.58 23.91 9.41
CA VAL A 402 -8.85 24.82 10.31
C VAL A 402 -7.86 25.74 9.58
N CYS A 403 -7.59 25.48 8.29
CA CYS A 403 -6.57 26.22 7.55
C CYS A 403 -7.06 27.65 7.24
N PRO A 404 -6.42 28.70 7.80
CA PRO A 404 -6.94 30.07 7.67
C PRO A 404 -6.75 30.66 6.26
N VAL A 405 -5.87 30.07 5.46
CA VAL A 405 -5.49 30.52 4.12
C VAL A 405 -5.88 29.51 3.04
N ASN A 406 -6.69 28.50 3.37
CA ASN A 406 -7.12 27.42 2.47
C ASN A 406 -5.96 26.70 1.74
N ALA A 407 -4.76 26.71 2.33
CA ALA A 407 -3.60 26.02 1.79
C ALA A 407 -3.71 24.49 1.92
N ILE A 408 -4.55 23.97 2.81
CA ILE A 408 -4.86 22.54 2.90
C ILE A 408 -6.21 22.29 2.21
N THR A 409 -6.22 21.48 1.16
CA THR A 409 -7.45 21.09 0.44
C THR A 409 -7.65 19.57 0.52
N MET A 410 -8.91 19.12 0.50
CA MET A 410 -9.24 17.70 0.46
C MET A 410 -9.37 17.27 -1.01
N GLN A 411 -8.48 16.41 -1.49
CA GLN A 411 -8.43 15.95 -2.89
C GLN A 411 -8.58 14.44 -2.96
N PRO A 412 -9.27 13.88 -3.97
CA PRO A 412 -9.37 12.44 -4.15
C PRO A 412 -8.01 11.84 -4.50
N ASP A 413 -7.66 10.74 -3.83
CA ASP A 413 -6.51 9.90 -4.17
C ASP A 413 -6.84 8.95 -5.33
N HIS A 414 -5.86 8.14 -5.79
CA HIS A 414 -6.09 7.19 -6.89
C HIS A 414 -7.13 6.10 -6.58
N GLU A 415 -7.49 5.93 -5.30
CA GLU A 415 -8.54 5.01 -4.83
C GLU A 415 -9.87 5.74 -4.61
N GLY A 416 -9.96 7.04 -4.92
CA GLY A 416 -11.13 7.89 -4.78
C GLY A 416 -11.36 8.48 -3.39
N PHE A 417 -10.47 8.22 -2.43
CA PHE A 417 -10.61 8.72 -1.06
C PHE A 417 -10.13 10.16 -0.94
N LEU A 418 -10.91 11.03 -0.31
CA LEU A 418 -10.43 12.40 -0.04
C LEU A 418 -9.27 12.38 0.97
N ARG A 419 -8.17 13.04 0.63
CA ARG A 419 -6.92 13.22 1.39
C ARG A 419 -6.53 14.69 1.48
N PRO A 420 -5.92 15.14 2.58
CA PRO A 420 -5.41 16.50 2.67
C PRO A 420 -4.15 16.64 1.80
N ALA A 421 -4.12 17.70 1.00
CA ALA A 421 -2.96 18.13 0.21
C ALA A 421 -2.61 19.57 0.58
N ALA A 422 -1.33 19.83 0.85
CA ALA A 422 -0.81 21.16 1.15
C ALA A 422 -0.33 21.86 -0.12
N GLY A 423 -0.86 23.05 -0.40
CA GLY A 423 -0.42 23.94 -1.47
C GLY A 423 0.55 25.02 -0.98
N ASP A 424 1.09 25.78 -1.95
CA ASP A 424 2.17 26.75 -1.71
C ASP A 424 1.75 27.99 -0.92
N ALA A 425 0.44 28.26 -0.79
CA ALA A 425 -0.09 29.34 0.05
C ALA A 425 0.07 29.08 1.57
N CYS A 426 0.72 27.98 1.97
CA CYS A 426 0.86 27.61 3.37
C CYS A 426 1.74 28.59 4.14
N ILE A 427 1.14 29.28 5.13
CA ILE A 427 1.85 30.19 6.05
C ILE A 427 2.51 29.47 7.24
N LEU A 428 2.59 28.14 7.21
CA LEU A 428 3.19 27.31 8.27
C LEU A 428 2.70 27.57 9.70
N CYS A 429 1.43 27.95 9.87
CA CYS A 429 0.82 28.16 11.19
C CYS A 429 0.63 26.86 12.02
N ARG A 430 0.85 25.67 11.41
CA ARG A 430 0.76 24.32 12.00
C ARG A 430 -0.56 23.94 12.67
N ARG A 431 -1.62 24.73 12.52
CA ARG A 431 -2.98 24.41 13.04
C ARG A 431 -3.51 23.08 12.50
N CYS A 432 -3.20 22.75 11.24
CA CYS A 432 -3.57 21.49 10.60
C CYS A 432 -2.96 20.25 11.29
N GLU A 433 -1.77 20.40 11.88
CA GLU A 433 -1.09 19.35 12.63
C GLU A 433 -1.80 19.14 13.97
N GLN A 434 -1.97 20.24 14.72
CA GLN A 434 -2.59 20.26 16.05
C GLN A 434 -4.03 19.74 16.07
N THR A 435 -4.83 20.07 15.05
CA THR A 435 -6.23 19.62 14.97
C THR A 435 -6.36 18.16 14.54
N CYS A 436 -5.30 17.52 14.05
CA CYS A 436 -5.41 16.21 13.42
C CYS A 436 -5.64 15.10 14.46
N PRO A 437 -6.77 14.35 14.40
CA PRO A 437 -7.05 13.27 15.34
C PRO A 437 -6.04 12.11 15.30
N ILE A 438 -5.30 11.99 14.20
CA ILE A 438 -4.36 10.88 13.98
C ILE A 438 -2.98 11.20 14.56
N LEU A 439 -2.52 12.45 14.38
CA LEU A 439 -1.26 12.92 14.96
C LEU A 439 -1.37 13.10 16.48
N HIS A 440 -2.55 13.47 16.96
CA HIS A 440 -2.83 13.65 18.37
C HIS A 440 -4.00 12.75 18.80
N PRO A 441 -3.81 11.43 18.97
CA PRO A 441 -4.88 10.50 19.34
C PRO A 441 -5.66 10.95 20.57
N PRO A 442 -7.00 10.77 20.61
CA PRO A 442 -7.79 11.09 21.78
C PRO A 442 -7.45 10.16 22.94
N VAL A 443 -7.55 10.68 24.17
CA VAL A 443 -7.60 9.83 25.38
C VAL A 443 -8.98 9.19 25.44
N PRO A 444 -9.12 7.87 25.56
CA PRO A 444 -10.42 7.23 25.71
C PRO A 444 -11.19 7.81 26.90
N GLY A 445 -12.42 8.26 26.65
CA GLY A 445 -13.39 8.58 27.70
C GLY A 445 -14.00 7.31 28.33
N PRO A 446 -14.83 7.45 29.38
CA PRO A 446 -15.53 6.31 29.98
C PRO A 446 -16.47 5.66 28.96
N ALA A 447 -16.60 4.34 29.03
CA ALA A 447 -17.64 3.62 28.30
C ALA A 447 -19.00 3.81 28.99
N PRO A 448 -20.12 3.78 28.26
CA PRO A 448 -21.45 3.79 28.86
C PRO A 448 -21.66 2.53 29.71
N ALA A 449 -22.52 2.60 30.73
CA ALA A 449 -22.81 1.46 31.60
C ALA A 449 -23.62 0.36 30.86
N ALA A 450 -24.50 0.77 29.95
CA ALA A 450 -25.42 -0.11 29.24
C ALA A 450 -25.63 0.35 27.79
N ALA A 451 -26.27 -0.51 27.00
CA ALA A 451 -26.82 -0.17 25.69
C ALA A 451 -28.35 -0.16 25.77
N HIS A 452 -29.00 0.61 24.90
CA HIS A 452 -30.46 0.67 24.82
C HIS A 452 -30.93 0.13 23.48
N ALA A 453 -31.86 -0.82 23.52
CA ALA A 453 -32.64 -1.21 22.35
C ALA A 453 -33.79 -0.22 22.18
N VAL A 454 -33.78 0.57 21.11
CA VAL A 454 -34.68 1.71 20.91
C VAL A 454 -35.45 1.59 19.61
N TRP A 455 -36.73 1.94 19.65
CA TRP A 455 -37.59 2.09 18.47
C TRP A 455 -38.46 3.33 18.57
N ASN A 456 -38.51 4.11 17.49
CA ASN A 456 -39.34 5.28 17.34
C ASN A 456 -40.82 4.86 17.37
N SER A 457 -41.63 5.62 18.12
CA SER A 457 -43.08 5.40 18.23
C SER A 457 -43.82 5.81 16.95
N ASP A 458 -43.24 6.67 16.12
CA ASP A 458 -43.71 6.94 14.76
C ASP A 458 -43.28 5.80 13.82
N GLU A 459 -44.25 4.98 13.43
CA GLU A 459 -44.01 3.81 12.58
C GLU A 459 -43.57 4.18 11.16
N ALA A 460 -44.14 5.23 10.57
CA ALA A 460 -43.80 5.66 9.21
C ALA A 460 -42.34 6.14 9.16
N GLU A 461 -41.92 6.93 10.15
CA GLU A 461 -40.54 7.38 10.28
C GLU A 461 -39.58 6.24 10.58
N ARG A 462 -40.00 5.28 11.41
CA ARG A 462 -39.22 4.08 11.71
C ARG A 462 -38.97 3.25 10.45
N LEU A 463 -39.99 3.06 9.61
CA LEU A 463 -39.87 2.37 8.31
C LEU A 463 -38.98 3.13 7.32
N ALA A 464 -39.07 4.46 7.28
CA ALA A 464 -38.21 5.31 6.43
C ALA A 464 -36.74 5.39 6.91
N SER A 465 -36.45 4.92 8.14
CA SER A 465 -35.11 4.91 8.72
C SER A 465 -34.40 3.58 8.47
N SER A 466 -33.06 3.54 8.57
CA SER A 466 -32.32 2.25 8.44
C SER A 466 -32.56 1.26 9.56
N SER A 467 -32.97 1.72 10.74
CA SER A 467 -33.06 0.90 11.96
C SER A 467 -34.26 1.34 12.80
N GLY A 468 -34.15 1.46 14.12
CA GLY A 468 -35.22 1.92 15.01
C GLY A 468 -35.59 3.41 14.91
N GLY A 469 -34.96 4.21 14.04
CA GLY A 469 -35.38 5.60 13.76
C GLY A 469 -34.97 6.65 14.78
N PHE A 470 -34.00 6.36 15.66
CA PHE A 470 -33.58 7.28 16.71
C PHE A 470 -32.89 8.56 16.21
N PHE A 471 -32.17 8.52 15.08
CA PHE A 471 -31.57 9.72 14.48
C PHE A 471 -32.62 10.81 14.18
N SER A 472 -33.78 10.43 13.63
CA SER A 472 -34.83 11.38 13.30
C SER A 472 -35.41 12.06 14.54
N LEU A 473 -35.48 11.36 15.68
CA LEU A 473 -35.90 11.94 16.96
C LEU A 473 -34.91 13.01 17.45
N LEU A 474 -33.61 12.72 17.40
CA LEU A 474 -32.56 13.69 17.74
C LEU A 474 -32.61 14.92 16.81
N ALA A 475 -32.77 14.69 15.51
CA ALA A 475 -32.82 15.74 14.52
C ALA A 475 -34.04 16.65 14.73
N ARG A 476 -35.24 16.07 14.90
CA ARG A 476 -36.46 16.82 15.17
C ARG A 476 -36.38 17.60 16.47
N HIS A 477 -35.79 17.02 17.53
CA HIS A 477 -35.58 17.72 18.80
C HIS A 477 -34.79 19.03 18.63
N VAL A 478 -33.75 19.02 17.79
CA VAL A 478 -32.96 20.23 17.49
C VAL A 478 -33.69 21.19 16.57
N LEU A 479 -34.40 20.70 15.55
CA LEU A 479 -35.20 21.54 14.64
C LEU A 479 -36.36 22.24 15.37
N GLU A 480 -37.02 21.57 16.32
CA GLU A 480 -38.08 22.14 17.17
C GLU A 480 -37.57 23.32 18.02
N GLN A 481 -36.25 23.44 18.23
CA GLN A 481 -35.60 24.55 18.93
C GLN A 481 -35.13 25.66 17.97
N GLY A 482 -35.50 25.61 16.69
CA GLY A 482 -35.00 26.52 15.66
C GLY A 482 -33.54 26.25 15.27
N GLY A 483 -33.04 25.05 15.57
CA GLY A 483 -31.66 24.64 15.30
C GLY A 483 -31.39 24.15 13.88
N ALA A 484 -30.21 23.57 13.69
CA ALA A 484 -29.75 23.01 12.42
C ALA A 484 -29.22 21.59 12.59
N VAL A 485 -29.41 20.75 11.57
CA VAL A 485 -28.95 19.36 11.56
C VAL A 485 -27.96 19.17 10.41
N PHE A 486 -26.76 18.69 10.72
CA PHE A 486 -25.75 18.30 9.74
C PHE A 486 -25.71 16.78 9.62
N GLY A 487 -25.85 16.26 8.41
CA GLY A 487 -25.84 14.83 8.14
C GLY A 487 -25.59 14.52 6.67
N SER A 488 -25.38 13.23 6.36
CA SER A 488 -25.00 12.81 5.00
C SER A 488 -26.22 12.56 4.10
N VAL A 489 -26.20 13.17 2.92
CA VAL A 489 -27.13 12.92 1.80
C VAL A 489 -26.38 12.31 0.62
N LEU A 490 -27.10 11.84 -0.39
CA LEU A 490 -26.58 11.67 -1.76
C LEU A 490 -27.08 12.86 -2.56
N ASP A 491 -26.18 13.58 -3.23
CA ASP A 491 -26.55 14.66 -4.15
C ASP A 491 -27.08 14.11 -5.49
N ASP A 492 -27.39 14.99 -6.43
CA ASP A 492 -27.94 14.62 -7.76
C ASP A 492 -27.01 13.70 -8.57
N ASP A 493 -25.69 13.74 -8.32
CA ASP A 493 -24.69 12.87 -8.94
C ASP A 493 -24.50 11.53 -8.20
N MET A 494 -25.33 11.28 -7.16
CA MET A 494 -25.20 10.19 -6.21
C MET A 494 -23.88 10.21 -5.42
N THR A 495 -23.30 11.39 -5.23
CA THR A 495 -22.13 11.59 -4.38
C THR A 495 -22.56 11.87 -2.95
N ALA A 496 -21.96 11.17 -1.98
CA ALA A 496 -22.28 11.41 -0.59
C ALA A 496 -21.64 12.71 -0.08
N ARG A 497 -22.45 13.58 0.54
CA ARG A 497 -22.00 14.86 1.12
C ARG A 497 -22.70 15.15 2.44
N HIS A 498 -22.02 15.83 3.36
CA HIS A 498 -22.65 16.44 4.52
C HIS A 498 -23.27 17.79 4.13
N VAL A 499 -24.52 17.99 4.52
CA VAL A 499 -25.28 19.22 4.28
C VAL A 499 -25.99 19.65 5.55
N CYS A 500 -26.43 20.92 5.59
CA CYS A 500 -27.23 21.48 6.68
C CYS A 500 -28.73 21.42 6.34
N ALA A 501 -29.54 20.82 7.21
CA ALA A 501 -30.99 20.87 7.20
C ALA A 501 -31.52 21.80 8.30
N ARG A 502 -32.51 22.63 7.95
CA ARG A 502 -33.27 23.49 8.89
C ARG A 502 -34.78 23.24 8.84
N SER A 503 -35.18 22.19 8.13
CA SER A 503 -36.58 21.79 7.95
C SER A 503 -36.67 20.27 7.85
N GLU A 504 -37.87 19.74 8.05
CA GLU A 504 -38.18 18.32 7.90
C GLU A 504 -37.94 17.83 6.45
N GLU A 505 -38.23 18.66 5.45
CA GLU A 505 -37.95 18.38 4.03
C GLU A 505 -36.44 18.20 3.79
N GLY A 506 -35.60 19.09 4.36
CA GLY A 506 -34.15 18.95 4.28
C GLY A 506 -33.58 17.77 5.09
N LEU A 507 -34.31 17.31 6.12
CA LEU A 507 -33.92 16.17 6.95
C LEU A 507 -34.17 14.82 6.24
N ALA A 508 -35.23 14.70 5.44
CA ALA A 508 -35.64 13.44 4.84
C ALA A 508 -34.52 12.73 4.04
N PRO A 509 -33.74 13.42 3.17
CA PRO A 509 -32.62 12.81 2.45
C PRO A 509 -31.47 12.34 3.34
N MET A 510 -31.36 12.83 4.57
CA MET A 510 -30.33 12.39 5.53
C MET A 510 -30.63 11.01 6.11
N ARG A 511 -31.91 10.59 6.12
CA ARG A 511 -32.32 9.27 6.61
C ARG A 511 -31.71 8.16 5.78
N GLY A 512 -31.48 7.02 6.42
CA GLY A 512 -30.91 5.86 5.76
C GLY A 512 -29.37 5.88 5.73
N SER A 513 -28.78 4.68 5.68
CA SER A 513 -27.33 4.49 5.67
C SER A 513 -26.75 4.71 4.27
N LYS A 514 -25.64 5.42 4.17
CA LYS A 514 -24.86 5.59 2.93
C LYS A 514 -23.52 4.87 3.11
N TYR A 515 -23.31 3.78 2.39
CA TYR A 515 -22.08 2.98 2.48
C TYR A 515 -21.02 3.51 1.52
N VAL A 516 -20.63 4.76 1.66
CA VAL A 516 -19.59 5.43 0.86
C VAL A 516 -19.02 6.60 1.66
N GLN A 517 -17.78 7.04 1.36
CA GLN A 517 -17.25 8.25 1.98
C GLN A 517 -18.13 9.46 1.67
N SER A 518 -18.51 10.19 2.72
CA SER A 518 -19.15 11.50 2.60
C SER A 518 -18.11 12.62 2.56
N ASP A 519 -18.28 13.58 1.64
CA ASP A 519 -17.54 14.84 1.60
C ASP A 519 -18.11 15.83 2.62
N LEU A 520 -17.24 16.45 3.42
CA LEU A 520 -17.62 17.36 4.50
C LEU A 520 -17.77 18.81 4.02
N GLY A 521 -17.17 19.17 2.87
CA GLY A 521 -17.23 20.53 2.33
C GLY A 521 -16.94 21.61 3.38
N SER A 522 -17.85 22.57 3.53
CA SER A 522 -17.81 23.65 4.53
C SER A 522 -18.49 23.33 5.86
N SER A 523 -19.02 22.12 6.05
CA SER A 523 -19.89 21.77 7.19
C SER A 523 -19.30 22.15 8.55
N PHE A 524 -18.01 21.93 8.78
CA PHE A 524 -17.38 22.28 10.06
C PHE A 524 -17.39 23.80 10.32
N ARG A 525 -17.12 24.61 9.29
CA ARG A 525 -17.15 26.07 9.39
C ARG A 525 -18.57 26.56 9.67
N GLU A 526 -19.55 26.07 8.93
CA GLU A 526 -20.96 26.40 9.12
C GLU A 526 -21.46 25.99 10.52
N VAL A 527 -21.08 24.82 11.02
CA VAL A 527 -21.37 24.39 12.40
C VAL A 527 -20.82 25.41 13.40
N LYS A 528 -19.55 25.82 13.26
CA LYS A 528 -18.93 26.79 14.17
C LYS A 528 -19.63 28.14 14.13
N GLU A 529 -19.94 28.65 12.94
CA GLU A 529 -20.66 29.91 12.76
C GLU A 529 -22.02 29.89 13.45
N LEU A 530 -22.77 28.78 13.32
CA LEU A 530 -24.07 28.61 13.97
C LEU A 530 -23.97 28.53 15.49
N LEU A 531 -23.01 27.77 15.99
CA LEU A 531 -22.78 27.66 17.42
C LEU A 531 -22.32 28.98 18.04
N GLU A 532 -21.50 29.77 17.33
CA GLU A 532 -21.09 31.12 17.75
C GLU A 532 -22.25 32.12 17.72
N ALA A 533 -23.24 31.91 16.85
CA ALA A 533 -24.50 32.66 16.84
C ALA A 533 -25.52 32.18 17.88
N GLY A 534 -25.21 31.14 18.67
CA GLY A 534 -26.10 30.57 19.69
C GLY A 534 -27.17 29.61 19.16
N THR A 535 -27.11 29.23 17.88
CA THR A 535 -28.06 28.29 17.27
C THR A 535 -27.77 26.86 17.72
N PRO A 536 -28.76 26.08 18.20
CA PRO A 536 -28.61 24.65 18.47
C PRO A 536 -28.23 23.87 17.20
N VAL A 537 -27.27 22.95 17.33
CA VAL A 537 -26.79 22.13 16.20
C VAL A 537 -26.77 20.66 16.58
N LEU A 538 -27.33 19.79 15.73
CA LEU A 538 -27.02 18.36 15.72
C LEU A 538 -26.01 18.08 14.61
N PHE A 539 -24.87 17.47 14.95
CA PHE A 539 -23.96 16.93 13.95
C PHE A 539 -23.97 15.40 13.97
N SER A 540 -24.31 14.78 12.84
CA SER A 540 -24.34 13.33 12.64
C SER A 540 -23.28 12.91 11.63
N GLY A 541 -22.43 11.95 12.00
CA GLY A 541 -21.36 11.43 11.14
C GLY A 541 -20.76 10.13 11.64
N VAL A 542 -19.69 9.65 11.02
CA VAL A 542 -18.89 8.55 11.61
C VAL A 542 -18.02 9.09 12.76
N PRO A 543 -17.61 8.26 13.74
CA PRO A 543 -16.88 8.73 14.93
C PRO A 543 -15.62 9.55 14.61
N CYS A 544 -14.90 9.21 13.55
CA CYS A 544 -13.72 9.98 13.13
C CYS A 544 -14.05 11.39 12.60
N GLN A 545 -15.25 11.61 12.07
CA GLN A 545 -15.74 12.94 11.68
C GLN A 545 -16.17 13.73 12.91
N VAL A 546 -16.87 13.11 13.86
CA VAL A 546 -17.27 13.78 15.12
C VAL A 546 -16.04 14.24 15.92
N ASP A 547 -15.04 13.39 16.07
CA ASP A 547 -13.79 13.76 16.75
C ASP A 547 -13.01 14.85 15.97
N GLY A 548 -13.06 14.80 14.64
CA GLY A 548 -12.54 15.85 13.77
C GLY A 548 -13.21 17.21 14.02
N LEU A 549 -14.54 17.23 14.14
CA LEU A 549 -15.33 18.44 14.43
C LEU A 549 -14.98 18.98 15.81
N LYS A 550 -14.99 18.14 16.84
CA LYS A 550 -14.69 18.56 18.22
C LYS A 550 -13.29 19.17 18.33
N ARG A 551 -12.28 18.61 17.64
CA ARG A 551 -10.94 19.21 17.57
C ARG A 551 -10.90 20.52 16.80
N TYR A 552 -11.60 20.60 15.67
CA TYR A 552 -11.70 21.83 14.88
C TYR A 552 -12.31 22.99 15.70
N LEU A 553 -13.36 22.70 16.48
CA LEU A 553 -14.02 23.66 17.35
C LEU A 553 -13.12 24.11 18.52
N GLY A 554 -12.25 23.23 19.02
CA GLY A 554 -11.25 23.52 20.05
C GLY A 554 -11.81 23.82 21.44
N LYS A 555 -13.13 23.78 21.62
CA LYS A 555 -13.84 23.94 22.89
C LYS A 555 -15.19 23.23 22.84
N ASP A 556 -15.76 22.97 24.01
CA ASP A 556 -17.11 22.43 24.13
C ASP A 556 -18.17 23.54 23.95
N TYR A 557 -19.26 23.22 23.25
CA TYR A 557 -20.39 24.12 23.03
C TYR A 557 -21.66 23.45 23.61
N PRO A 558 -22.35 24.08 24.57
CA PRO A 558 -23.57 23.50 25.16
C PRO A 558 -24.68 23.26 24.13
N SER A 559 -24.74 24.10 23.09
CA SER A 559 -25.71 24.03 21.98
C SER A 559 -25.35 23.02 20.89
N LEU A 560 -24.25 22.28 21.02
CA LEU A 560 -23.88 21.22 20.09
C LEU A 560 -24.29 19.85 20.64
N LEU A 561 -25.11 19.13 19.88
CA LEU A 561 -25.38 17.71 20.07
C LEU A 561 -24.66 16.91 18.98
N THR A 562 -24.07 15.78 19.35
CA THR A 562 -23.35 14.91 18.40
C THR A 562 -23.86 13.49 18.41
N CYS A 563 -23.99 12.91 17.23
CA CYS A 563 -24.40 11.53 17.04
C CYS A 563 -23.43 10.83 16.08
N ASP A 564 -22.88 9.69 16.48
CA ASP A 564 -22.08 8.84 15.60
C ASP A 564 -22.69 7.46 15.39
N LEU A 565 -22.06 6.68 14.50
CA LEU A 565 -22.52 5.35 14.12
C LEU A 565 -21.47 4.28 14.42
N VAL A 566 -21.90 3.07 14.75
CA VAL A 566 -21.02 1.90 14.68
C VAL A 566 -20.66 1.64 13.21
N CYS A 567 -19.49 2.11 12.82
CA CYS A 567 -19.02 2.06 11.44
C CYS A 567 -18.26 0.75 11.18
N HIS A 568 -18.67 0.01 10.14
CA HIS A 568 -17.89 -1.14 9.63
C HIS A 568 -16.58 -0.66 9.01
N GLY A 569 -16.66 0.30 8.10
CA GLY A 569 -15.54 0.98 7.44
C GLY A 569 -16.04 1.81 6.28
N VAL A 570 -15.21 2.72 5.77
CA VAL A 570 -15.61 3.71 4.75
C VAL A 570 -15.21 3.21 3.36
N PRO A 571 -16.16 2.95 2.44
CA PRO A 571 -15.86 2.49 1.08
C PRO A 571 -15.39 3.60 0.14
N SER A 572 -14.66 3.22 -0.91
CA SER A 572 -14.21 4.11 -1.98
C SER A 572 -15.38 4.74 -2.75
N PRO A 573 -15.43 6.08 -2.89
CA PRO A 573 -16.36 6.79 -3.77
C PRO A 573 -16.28 6.38 -5.23
N THR A 574 -15.07 6.20 -5.78
CA THR A 574 -14.90 5.86 -7.20
C THR A 574 -15.37 4.45 -7.51
N VAL A 575 -15.19 3.50 -6.59
CA VAL A 575 -15.77 2.15 -6.73
C VAL A 575 -17.30 2.19 -6.66
N PHE A 576 -17.88 3.06 -5.83
CA PHE A 576 -19.34 3.23 -5.80
C PHE A 576 -19.88 3.82 -7.10
N ARG A 577 -19.25 4.88 -7.61
CA ARG A 577 -19.60 5.46 -8.92
C ARG A 577 -19.50 4.44 -10.04
N ALA A 578 -18.40 3.67 -10.11
CA ALA A 578 -18.23 2.62 -11.11
C ALA A 578 -19.32 1.52 -11.03
N TYR A 579 -19.79 1.20 -9.82
CA TYR A 579 -20.92 0.29 -9.64
C TYR A 579 -22.23 0.90 -10.15
N LEU A 580 -22.51 2.17 -9.86
CA LEU A 580 -23.68 2.86 -10.43
C LEU A 580 -23.60 2.95 -11.96
N ASP A 581 -22.44 3.31 -12.51
CA ASP A 581 -22.21 3.33 -13.96
C ASP A 581 -22.50 1.98 -14.61
N SER A 582 -22.17 0.88 -13.94
CA SER A 582 -22.47 -0.48 -14.43
C SER A 582 -23.98 -0.77 -14.44
N LEU A 583 -24.73 -0.29 -13.44
CA LEU A 583 -26.19 -0.43 -13.40
C LEU A 583 -26.84 0.44 -14.48
N GLU A 584 -26.38 1.69 -14.63
CA GLU A 584 -26.86 2.62 -15.65
C GLU A 584 -26.60 2.07 -17.07
N ALA A 585 -25.42 1.50 -17.32
CA ALA A 585 -25.09 0.90 -18.61
C ALA A 585 -25.93 -0.35 -18.90
N ALA A 586 -26.25 -1.15 -17.88
CA ALA A 586 -27.07 -2.34 -18.02
C ALA A 586 -28.56 -2.02 -18.24
N HIS A 587 -29.06 -0.97 -17.60
CA HIS A 587 -30.46 -0.55 -17.67
C HIS A 587 -30.74 0.43 -18.83
N GLY A 588 -29.77 1.26 -19.19
CA GLY A 588 -29.89 2.29 -20.24
C GLY A 588 -30.44 3.65 -19.75
N SER A 589 -30.48 3.90 -18.43
CA SER A 589 -30.95 5.15 -17.83
C SER A 589 -30.09 5.54 -16.62
N LYS A 590 -30.13 6.81 -16.22
CA LYS A 590 -29.37 7.34 -15.08
C LYS A 590 -30.00 6.95 -13.74
N VAL A 591 -29.18 6.62 -12.75
CA VAL A 591 -29.65 6.40 -11.38
C VAL A 591 -29.89 7.75 -10.73
N VAL A 592 -31.09 7.96 -10.16
CA VAL A 592 -31.51 9.22 -9.53
C VAL A 592 -31.77 9.07 -8.03
N SER A 593 -31.81 7.83 -7.50
CA SER A 593 -32.03 7.57 -6.08
C SER A 593 -31.45 6.21 -5.71
N VAL A 594 -30.83 6.12 -4.52
CA VAL A 594 -30.24 4.90 -3.98
C VAL A 594 -30.61 4.72 -2.51
N ARG A 595 -31.08 3.53 -2.16
CA ARG A 595 -31.29 3.07 -0.77
C ARG A 595 -30.49 1.80 -0.52
N PHE A 596 -29.50 1.87 0.37
CA PHE A 596 -28.66 0.70 0.71
C PHE A 596 -29.31 -0.29 1.69
N LYS A 597 -30.36 0.15 2.39
CA LYS A 597 -31.11 -0.62 3.38
C LYS A 597 -32.59 -0.35 3.22
N ASP A 598 -33.09 -0.72 2.06
CA ASP A 598 -34.51 -0.73 1.79
C ASP A 598 -35.18 -1.82 2.64
N LYS A 599 -36.18 -1.43 3.45
CA LYS A 599 -36.92 -2.34 4.34
C LYS A 599 -38.16 -2.97 3.68
N SER A 600 -38.37 -2.76 2.38
CA SER A 600 -39.47 -3.39 1.61
C SER A 600 -39.52 -4.93 1.74
N HIS A 601 -38.41 -5.55 2.12
CA HIS A 601 -38.27 -7.00 2.31
C HIS A 601 -37.80 -7.37 3.72
N GLY A 602 -38.08 -6.49 4.70
CA GLY A 602 -37.69 -6.66 6.10
C GLY A 602 -36.40 -5.94 6.49
N TRP A 603 -36.18 -5.76 7.80
CA TRP A 603 -34.99 -5.10 8.34
C TRP A 603 -33.80 -6.04 8.49
N SER A 604 -34.07 -7.32 8.75
CA SER A 604 -33.05 -8.36 8.96
C SER A 604 -32.21 -8.67 7.72
N HIS A 605 -32.71 -8.35 6.52
CA HIS A 605 -32.03 -8.54 5.25
C HIS A 605 -31.88 -7.18 4.55
N PRO A 606 -30.68 -6.58 4.47
CA PRO A 606 -30.53 -5.28 3.85
C PRO A 606 -30.67 -5.40 2.32
N TRP A 607 -31.68 -4.77 1.74
CA TRP A 607 -31.83 -4.68 0.29
C TRP A 607 -31.24 -3.37 -0.23
N PHE A 608 -30.53 -3.48 -1.36
CA PHE A 608 -30.09 -2.36 -2.16
C PHE A 608 -31.14 -2.08 -3.23
N THR A 609 -31.64 -0.84 -3.27
CA THR A 609 -32.57 -0.37 -4.29
C THR A 609 -31.97 0.84 -5.00
N ALA A 610 -31.98 0.83 -6.33
CA ALA A 610 -31.66 1.97 -7.18
C ALA A 610 -32.85 2.30 -8.08
N GLU A 611 -33.22 3.56 -8.13
CA GLU A 611 -34.29 4.10 -8.98
C GLU A 611 -33.66 4.88 -10.14
N PHE A 612 -34.21 4.69 -11.33
CA PHE A 612 -33.72 5.27 -12.57
C PHE A 612 -34.59 6.44 -13.04
N ALA A 613 -34.02 7.35 -13.82
CA ALA A 613 -34.69 8.56 -14.32
C ALA A 613 -35.92 8.25 -15.19
N ASP A 614 -35.99 7.06 -15.78
CA ASP A 614 -37.12 6.57 -16.59
C ASP A 614 -38.23 5.92 -15.74
N GLY A 615 -38.08 5.92 -14.41
CA GLY A 615 -38.98 5.25 -13.46
C GLY A 615 -38.66 3.78 -13.22
N GLY A 616 -37.62 3.23 -13.86
CA GLY A 616 -37.15 1.87 -13.60
C GLY A 616 -36.65 1.69 -12.17
N VAL A 617 -36.71 0.47 -11.65
CA VAL A 617 -36.22 0.13 -10.31
C VAL A 617 -35.40 -1.15 -10.35
N TYR A 618 -34.18 -1.11 -9.82
CA TYR A 618 -33.36 -2.28 -9.53
C TYR A 618 -33.35 -2.54 -8.03
N THR A 619 -33.65 -3.77 -7.61
CA THR A 619 -33.60 -4.16 -6.21
C THR A 619 -32.97 -5.54 -6.03
N GLU A 620 -32.02 -5.68 -5.11
CA GLU A 620 -31.37 -6.94 -4.77
C GLU A 620 -30.89 -6.95 -3.32
N ASP A 621 -30.84 -8.12 -2.67
CA ASP A 621 -30.13 -8.30 -1.39
C ASP A 621 -28.72 -7.70 -1.51
N PHE A 622 -28.40 -6.74 -0.63
CA PHE A 622 -27.14 -6.02 -0.67
C PHE A 622 -25.94 -6.97 -0.68
N ASN A 623 -25.98 -8.06 0.09
CA ASN A 623 -24.90 -9.05 0.16
C ASN A 623 -24.76 -9.89 -1.12
N ARG A 624 -25.74 -9.82 -2.03
CA ARG A 624 -25.74 -10.45 -3.36
C ARG A 624 -25.39 -9.49 -4.49
N THR A 625 -25.29 -8.19 -4.23
CA THR A 625 -24.69 -7.25 -5.19
C THR A 625 -23.17 -7.41 -5.25
N GLY A 626 -22.54 -7.00 -6.36
CA GLY A 626 -21.07 -6.94 -6.48
C GLY A 626 -20.46 -6.01 -5.42
N TYR A 627 -21.09 -4.84 -5.24
CA TYR A 627 -20.68 -3.83 -4.26
C TYR A 627 -20.77 -4.35 -2.82
N GLY A 628 -21.91 -4.87 -2.39
CA GLY A 628 -22.08 -5.36 -1.02
C GLY A 628 -21.19 -6.55 -0.68
N ARG A 629 -20.90 -7.45 -1.64
CA ARG A 629 -19.87 -8.49 -1.45
C ARG A 629 -18.48 -7.89 -1.23
N GLY A 630 -18.07 -6.94 -2.07
CA GLY A 630 -16.77 -6.28 -1.93
C GLY A 630 -16.62 -5.51 -0.61
N PHE A 631 -17.70 -4.83 -0.19
CA PHE A 631 -17.82 -4.19 1.11
C PHE A 631 -17.67 -5.19 2.27
N GLY A 632 -18.42 -6.30 2.23
CA GLY A 632 -18.37 -7.37 3.21
C GLY A 632 -17.01 -8.09 3.28
N MET A 633 -16.25 -8.09 2.18
CA MET A 633 -14.87 -8.59 2.10
C MET A 633 -13.82 -7.55 2.51
N GLN A 634 -14.19 -6.32 2.88
CA GLN A 634 -13.25 -5.23 3.16
C GLN A 634 -12.32 -4.89 1.97
N LEU A 635 -12.75 -5.14 0.73
CA LEU A 635 -11.86 -5.14 -0.42
C LEU A 635 -11.47 -3.73 -0.88
N PHE A 636 -12.36 -2.77 -0.73
CA PHE A 636 -12.18 -1.38 -1.17
C PHE A 636 -12.50 -0.37 -0.05
N LEU A 637 -12.30 -0.77 1.20
CA LEU A 637 -12.44 0.13 2.34
C LEU A 637 -11.19 1.00 2.48
N ARG A 638 -11.34 2.20 3.06
CA ARG A 638 -10.25 3.10 3.40
C ARG A 638 -9.22 2.39 4.28
N PRO A 639 -7.90 2.50 4.00
CA PRO A 639 -6.87 1.76 4.74
C PRO A 639 -6.90 2.00 6.26
N ALA A 640 -7.18 3.25 6.67
CA ALA A 640 -7.28 3.64 8.07
C ALA A 640 -8.35 2.84 8.85
N CYS A 641 -9.37 2.30 8.18
CA CYS A 641 -10.43 1.51 8.83
C CYS A 641 -9.92 0.16 9.39
N ALA A 642 -8.83 -0.39 8.85
CA ALA A 642 -8.23 -1.63 9.35
C ALA A 642 -7.42 -1.43 10.65
N LYS A 643 -7.07 -0.18 10.97
CA LYS A 643 -6.40 0.23 12.22
C LYS A 643 -7.19 1.33 12.94
N CYS A 644 -8.51 1.30 12.77
CA CYS A 644 -9.40 2.34 13.27
C CYS A 644 -9.33 2.44 14.79
N ARG A 645 -8.99 3.62 15.30
CA ARG A 645 -8.89 3.88 16.75
C ARG A 645 -10.25 4.07 17.43
N TYR A 646 -11.31 4.24 16.64
CA TYR A 646 -12.67 4.46 17.13
C TYR A 646 -13.47 3.16 17.27
N THR A 647 -12.88 2.00 16.99
CA THR A 647 -13.53 0.72 17.28
C THR A 647 -13.39 0.38 18.76
N SER A 648 -14.19 1.08 19.56
CA SER A 648 -14.19 1.08 21.02
C SER A 648 -15.60 1.39 21.52
N THR A 649 -15.92 0.99 22.76
CA THR A 649 -17.12 1.43 23.48
C THR A 649 -16.98 2.83 24.05
N SER A 650 -15.76 3.36 24.10
CA SER A 650 -15.48 4.77 24.35
C SER A 650 -15.61 5.56 23.05
N ARG A 651 -16.59 6.47 23.00
CA ARG A 651 -17.03 7.12 21.76
C ARG A 651 -16.98 8.64 21.87
N PRO A 652 -16.61 9.35 20.79
CA PRO A 652 -16.48 10.81 20.83
C PRO A 652 -17.84 11.53 20.79
N ALA A 653 -18.89 10.93 20.23
CA ALA A 653 -20.21 11.55 20.13
C ALA A 653 -21.03 11.39 21.42
N ASP A 654 -22.03 12.26 21.63
CA ASP A 654 -22.98 12.14 22.76
C ASP A 654 -23.86 10.88 22.63
N PHE A 655 -24.17 10.49 21.40
CA PHE A 655 -24.86 9.24 21.08
C PHE A 655 -24.09 8.40 20.06
N THR A 656 -24.12 7.08 20.21
CA THR A 656 -23.68 6.13 19.18
C THR A 656 -24.81 5.22 18.77
N LEU A 657 -25.13 5.18 17.47
CA LEU A 657 -26.22 4.39 16.92
C LEU A 657 -25.71 3.21 16.08
N ALA A 658 -26.45 2.11 16.11
CA ALA A 658 -26.30 1.00 15.18
C ALA A 658 -27.63 0.29 14.99
N ASP A 659 -27.66 -0.67 14.09
CA ASP A 659 -28.62 -1.75 14.22
C ASP A 659 -28.32 -2.56 15.47
N TYR A 660 -29.35 -3.00 16.18
CA TYR A 660 -29.18 -3.90 17.32
C TYR A 660 -28.98 -5.35 16.86
N TRP A 661 -27.89 -5.58 16.14
CA TRP A 661 -27.39 -6.94 15.91
C TRP A 661 -27.12 -7.61 17.24
N GLY A 662 -27.49 -8.89 17.38
CA GLY A 662 -27.31 -9.66 18.61
C GLY A 662 -28.35 -9.41 19.71
N LEU A 663 -29.38 -8.59 19.47
CA LEU A 663 -30.51 -8.47 20.39
C LEU A 663 -31.18 -9.84 20.55
N ASP A 664 -31.27 -10.34 21.78
CA ASP A 664 -31.85 -11.66 22.08
C ASP A 664 -33.18 -11.85 21.33
N GLU A 665 -33.25 -12.87 20.46
CA GLU A 665 -34.43 -13.17 19.66
C GLU A 665 -35.64 -13.54 20.52
N LYS A 666 -35.41 -14.05 21.74
CA LYS A 666 -36.45 -14.43 22.69
C LYS A 666 -36.99 -13.26 23.50
N LEU A 667 -36.32 -12.10 23.48
CA LEU A 667 -36.79 -10.92 24.19
C LEU A 667 -38.09 -10.42 23.54
N ALA A 668 -39.21 -10.54 24.24
CA ALA A 668 -40.47 -9.99 23.75
C ALA A 668 -40.36 -8.45 23.70
N LEU A 669 -40.62 -7.87 22.54
CA LEU A 669 -40.78 -6.42 22.38
C LEU A 669 -42.25 -6.11 22.09
N PRO A 670 -42.79 -4.99 22.57
CA PRO A 670 -44.16 -4.56 22.28
C PRO A 670 -44.33 -4.05 20.83
N VAL A 671 -43.35 -4.32 19.95
CA VAL A 671 -43.33 -3.87 18.56
C VAL A 671 -42.76 -4.95 17.65
N GLU A 672 -43.15 -4.88 16.38
CA GLU A 672 -42.58 -5.72 15.33
C GLU A 672 -41.09 -5.43 15.15
N ARG A 673 -40.25 -6.44 15.36
CA ARG A 673 -38.78 -6.32 15.28
C ARG A 673 -38.31 -5.97 13.87
N ASP A 674 -38.98 -6.50 12.85
CA ASP A 674 -38.57 -6.36 11.45
C ASP A 674 -38.87 -4.96 10.87
N LYS A 675 -39.56 -4.10 11.63
CA LYS A 675 -39.62 -2.65 11.38
C LYS A 675 -38.33 -1.92 11.82
N GLY A 676 -37.44 -2.61 12.54
CA GLY A 676 -36.08 -2.18 12.88
C GLY A 676 -35.91 -1.73 14.33
N VAL A 677 -34.83 -2.12 14.98
CA VAL A 677 -34.50 -1.74 16.36
C VAL A 677 -33.07 -1.20 16.41
N SER A 678 -32.92 0.04 16.87
CA SER A 678 -31.62 0.67 17.01
C SER A 678 -30.95 0.23 18.30
N MET A 679 -29.65 -0.04 18.25
CA MET A 679 -28.77 0.03 19.41
C MET A 679 -28.38 1.48 19.62
N VAL A 680 -28.60 1.99 20.82
CA VAL A 680 -28.22 3.35 21.24
C VAL A 680 -27.29 3.25 22.43
N LEU A 681 -26.10 3.85 22.31
CA LEU A 681 -25.23 4.15 23.44
C LEU A 681 -25.36 5.63 23.77
N VAL A 682 -25.49 5.94 25.05
CA VAL A 682 -25.52 7.31 25.58
C VAL A 682 -24.18 7.57 26.25
N ASN A 683 -23.33 8.38 25.61
CA ASN A 683 -21.91 8.46 25.95
C ASN A 683 -21.55 9.70 26.78
N SER A 684 -22.48 10.64 26.97
CA SER A 684 -22.22 11.89 27.69
C SER A 684 -23.41 12.29 28.57
N ALA A 685 -23.15 13.13 29.58
CA ALA A 685 -24.19 13.70 30.43
C ALA A 685 -25.22 14.53 29.63
N ARG A 686 -24.78 15.24 28.59
CA ARG A 686 -25.65 15.96 27.66
C ARG A 686 -26.54 15.00 26.87
N GLY A 687 -25.95 13.91 26.38
CA GLY A 687 -26.68 12.82 25.75
C GLY A 687 -27.76 12.26 26.67
N GLN A 688 -27.44 12.01 27.95
CA GLN A 688 -28.41 11.51 28.92
C GLN A 688 -29.59 12.45 29.11
N GLN A 689 -29.33 13.76 29.27
CA GLN A 689 -30.39 14.76 29.42
C GLN A 689 -31.34 14.77 28.21
N VAL A 690 -30.80 14.69 26.99
CA VAL A 690 -31.62 14.64 25.76
C VAL A 690 -32.36 13.32 25.63
N PHE A 691 -31.73 12.20 26.00
CA PHE A 691 -32.35 10.87 25.98
C PHE A 691 -33.57 10.81 26.89
N ASP A 692 -33.45 11.33 28.12
CA ASP A 692 -34.52 11.38 29.10
C ASP A 692 -35.66 12.30 28.63
N ALA A 693 -35.32 13.48 28.07
CA ALA A 693 -36.29 14.41 27.52
C ALA A 693 -37.10 13.83 26.34
N LEU A 694 -36.53 12.89 25.60
CA LEU A 694 -37.18 12.23 24.46
C LEU A 694 -37.89 10.92 24.82
N SER A 695 -37.78 10.42 26.06
CA SER A 695 -38.24 9.09 26.48
C SER A 695 -39.73 8.80 26.20
N GLY A 696 -40.58 9.83 26.10
CA GLY A 696 -41.99 9.67 25.71
C GLY A 696 -42.24 9.49 24.20
N ARG A 697 -41.23 9.68 23.35
CA ARG A 697 -41.33 9.61 21.87
C ARG A 697 -40.78 8.31 21.27
N PHE A 698 -40.21 7.43 22.10
CA PHE A 698 -39.69 6.12 21.68
C PHE A 698 -39.93 5.07 22.76
N GLY A 699 -39.98 3.80 22.35
CA GLY A 699 -39.87 2.70 23.30
C GLY A 699 -38.42 2.25 23.45
N GLN A 700 -38.07 1.77 24.65
CA GLN A 700 -36.73 1.28 24.94
C GLN A 700 -36.70 0.07 25.87
N VAL A 701 -35.62 -0.70 25.76
CA VAL A 701 -35.21 -1.71 26.75
C VAL A 701 -33.71 -1.54 27.00
N GLU A 702 -33.32 -1.36 28.25
CA GLU A 702 -31.91 -1.37 28.65
C GLU A 702 -31.35 -2.80 28.53
N ARG A 703 -30.14 -2.91 27.97
CA ARG A 703 -29.46 -4.17 27.69
C ARG A 703 -28.00 -4.11 28.11
N PRO A 704 -27.38 -5.26 28.45
CA PRO A 704 -25.95 -5.30 28.78
C PRO A 704 -25.09 -4.80 27.62
N LEU A 705 -24.11 -3.94 27.91
CA LEU A 705 -23.16 -3.46 26.89
C LEU A 705 -22.43 -4.61 26.17
N ALA A 706 -22.13 -5.70 26.88
CA ALA A 706 -21.50 -6.88 26.30
C ALA A 706 -22.33 -7.54 25.19
N GLU A 707 -23.66 -7.50 25.28
CA GLU A 707 -24.58 -8.00 24.24
C GLU A 707 -24.46 -7.14 22.98
N ALA A 708 -24.52 -5.81 23.15
CA ALA A 708 -24.31 -4.86 22.07
C ALA A 708 -22.94 -5.04 21.38
N VAL A 709 -21.87 -5.22 22.15
CA VAL A 709 -20.52 -5.47 21.62
C VAL A 709 -20.43 -6.80 20.85
N ALA A 710 -21.09 -7.85 21.34
CA ALA A 710 -21.08 -9.16 20.69
C ALA A 710 -21.75 -9.12 19.32
N GLY A 711 -22.89 -8.42 19.20
CA GLY A 711 -23.59 -8.25 17.93
C GLY A 711 -23.00 -7.16 17.03
N ASN A 712 -22.31 -6.17 17.61
CA ASN A 712 -21.61 -5.11 16.90
C ASN A 712 -20.10 -5.10 17.20
N PRO A 713 -19.30 -6.03 16.62
CA PRO A 713 -17.89 -6.21 16.98
C PRO A 713 -16.98 -5.00 16.73
N ARG A 714 -17.46 -3.99 15.97
CA ARG A 714 -16.76 -2.74 15.74
C ARG A 714 -16.78 -1.80 16.95
N LEU A 715 -17.48 -2.17 18.02
CA LEU A 715 -17.34 -1.54 19.34
C LEU A 715 -16.12 -2.05 20.12
N ALA A 716 -15.39 -3.06 19.62
CA ALA A 716 -14.24 -3.61 20.33
C ALA A 716 -12.97 -3.73 19.48
N THR A 717 -13.10 -4.05 18.19
CA THR A 717 -11.93 -4.33 17.34
C THR A 717 -12.06 -3.75 15.94
N PRO A 718 -10.93 -3.33 15.31
CA PRO A 718 -10.92 -2.86 13.94
C PRO A 718 -11.01 -4.02 12.93
N LEU A 719 -11.25 -3.69 11.67
CA LEU A 719 -11.35 -4.69 10.61
C LEU A 719 -9.98 -5.28 10.27
N LYS A 720 -9.97 -6.51 9.78
CA LYS A 720 -8.76 -7.05 9.17
C LYS A 720 -8.67 -6.56 7.73
N ALA A 721 -7.53 -5.97 7.36
CA ALA A 721 -7.27 -5.60 5.97
C ALA A 721 -7.35 -6.83 5.05
N ASN A 722 -8.04 -6.69 3.91
CA ASN A 722 -8.09 -7.76 2.92
C ASN A 722 -6.75 -7.83 2.15
N PRO A 723 -6.06 -8.98 2.11
CA PRO A 723 -4.80 -9.11 1.40
C PRO A 723 -4.89 -8.89 -0.11
N ARG A 724 -6.10 -8.96 -0.69
CA ARG A 724 -6.36 -8.73 -2.13
C ARG A 724 -6.69 -7.27 -2.46
N ARG A 725 -6.76 -6.36 -1.49
CA ARG A 725 -7.13 -4.95 -1.68
C ARG A 725 -6.22 -4.22 -2.67
N ALA A 726 -4.90 -4.37 -2.52
CA ALA A 726 -3.96 -3.69 -3.39
C ALA A 726 -4.03 -4.23 -4.83
N ALA A 727 -4.19 -5.56 -4.99
CA ALA A 727 -4.45 -6.16 -6.29
C ALA A 727 -5.80 -5.73 -6.90
N PHE A 728 -6.83 -5.48 -6.07
CA PHE A 728 -8.12 -4.94 -6.51
C PHE A 728 -7.96 -3.53 -7.07
N PHE A 729 -7.32 -2.60 -6.33
CA PHE A 729 -7.15 -1.22 -6.81
C PHE A 729 -6.20 -1.12 -8.00
N SER A 730 -5.16 -1.97 -8.07
CA SER A 730 -4.35 -2.09 -9.27
C SER A 730 -5.20 -2.52 -10.48
N ALA A 731 -6.01 -3.57 -10.34
CA ALA A 731 -6.91 -3.99 -11.41
C ALA A 731 -7.96 -2.92 -11.75
N PHE A 732 -8.50 -2.23 -10.73
CA PHE A 732 -9.46 -1.14 -10.89
C PHE A 732 -8.90 0.04 -11.68
N SER A 733 -7.62 0.37 -11.48
CA SER A 733 -6.93 1.43 -12.23
C SER A 733 -6.59 1.04 -13.68
N ALA A 734 -6.45 -0.26 -13.95
CA ALA A 734 -5.87 -0.75 -15.20
C ALA A 734 -6.88 -1.44 -16.14
N LEU A 735 -8.00 -1.97 -15.61
CA LEU A 735 -8.94 -2.81 -16.35
C LEU A 735 -10.37 -2.24 -16.30
N PRO A 736 -11.21 -2.52 -17.31
CA PRO A 736 -12.63 -2.18 -17.25
C PRO A 736 -13.33 -2.77 -16.01
N PHE A 737 -14.23 -2.00 -15.39
CA PHE A 737 -14.85 -2.38 -14.12
C PHE A 737 -15.55 -3.76 -14.16
N ALA A 738 -16.27 -4.08 -15.23
CA ALA A 738 -16.93 -5.39 -15.39
C ALA A 738 -15.97 -6.59 -15.29
N GLU A 739 -14.69 -6.43 -15.63
CA GLU A 739 -13.67 -7.46 -15.43
C GLU A 739 -13.16 -7.51 -14.00
N VAL A 740 -12.97 -6.35 -13.38
CA VAL A 740 -12.65 -6.24 -11.95
C VAL A 740 -13.72 -6.95 -11.12
N GLU A 741 -15.00 -6.73 -11.45
CA GLU A 741 -16.12 -7.42 -10.82
C GLU A 741 -16.03 -8.94 -10.99
N ARG A 742 -15.83 -9.44 -12.22
CA ARG A 742 -15.69 -10.89 -12.46
C ARG A 742 -14.51 -11.51 -11.68
N ARG A 743 -13.41 -10.78 -11.53
CA ARG A 743 -12.18 -11.27 -10.90
C ARG A 743 -12.21 -11.23 -9.37
N PHE A 744 -12.85 -10.20 -8.82
CA PHE A 744 -12.76 -9.90 -7.39
C PHE A 744 -14.10 -9.95 -6.66
N LEU A 745 -15.19 -9.64 -7.34
CA LEU A 745 -16.53 -9.50 -6.76
C LEU A 745 -17.49 -10.60 -7.22
N ALA A 746 -17.07 -11.54 -8.08
CA ALA A 746 -17.93 -12.64 -8.51
C ALA A 746 -18.29 -13.60 -7.37
N LEU A 747 -19.46 -14.22 -7.49
CA LEU A 747 -19.84 -15.31 -6.60
C LEU A 747 -18.88 -16.49 -6.78
N PRO A 748 -18.48 -17.17 -5.70
CA PRO A 748 -17.77 -18.42 -5.81
C PRO A 748 -18.58 -19.42 -6.66
N SER A 749 -17.89 -20.34 -7.33
CA SER A 749 -18.52 -21.35 -8.18
C SER A 749 -19.61 -22.13 -7.43
N LEU A 750 -20.66 -22.57 -8.13
CA LEU A 750 -21.76 -23.36 -7.53
C LEU A 750 -21.25 -24.56 -6.70
N PRO A 751 -20.25 -25.35 -7.16
CA PRO A 751 -19.67 -26.42 -6.36
C PRO A 751 -19.03 -25.93 -5.06
N TYR A 752 -18.33 -24.79 -5.10
CA TYR A 752 -17.74 -24.19 -3.89
C TYR A 752 -18.81 -23.71 -2.92
N ARG A 753 -19.89 -23.09 -3.41
CA ARG A 753 -21.02 -22.65 -2.58
C ARG A 753 -21.76 -23.83 -1.95
N ALA A 754 -21.96 -24.91 -2.70
CA ALA A 754 -22.54 -26.15 -2.19
C ALA A 754 -21.65 -26.78 -1.10
N ALA A 755 -20.35 -26.92 -1.36
CA ALA A 755 -19.39 -27.43 -0.37
C ALA A 755 -19.33 -26.54 0.88
N ALA A 756 -19.32 -25.21 0.73
CA ALA A 756 -19.26 -24.27 1.85
C ALA A 756 -20.51 -24.31 2.75
N ARG A 757 -21.66 -24.77 2.26
CA ARG A 757 -22.87 -25.00 3.08
C ARG A 757 -22.76 -26.26 3.95
N VAL A 758 -21.99 -27.26 3.50
CA VAL A 758 -21.80 -28.55 4.19
C VAL A 758 -20.62 -28.53 5.16
N LEU A 759 -19.63 -27.65 4.92
CA LEU A 759 -18.43 -27.56 5.76
C LEU A 759 -18.67 -26.83 7.08
N THR A 760 -18.35 -27.49 8.20
CA THR A 760 -18.37 -26.88 9.54
C THR A 760 -17.32 -25.76 9.67
N PRO A 761 -17.48 -24.81 10.61
CA PRO A 761 -16.50 -23.75 10.85
C PRO A 761 -15.07 -24.29 11.07
N ALA A 762 -14.93 -25.39 11.81
CA ALA A 762 -13.65 -26.05 12.06
C ALA A 762 -13.03 -26.64 10.77
N MET A 763 -13.85 -27.22 9.89
CA MET A 763 -13.39 -27.74 8.59
C MET A 763 -12.97 -26.60 7.64
N LYS A 764 -13.70 -25.48 7.64
CA LYS A 764 -13.33 -24.27 6.89
C LYS A 764 -11.99 -23.70 7.36
N GLU A 765 -11.76 -23.70 8.67
CA GLU A 765 -10.49 -23.26 9.28
C GLU A 765 -9.33 -24.19 8.91
N LYS A 766 -9.56 -25.52 8.91
CA LYS A 766 -8.59 -26.53 8.47
C LYS A 766 -8.23 -26.37 6.99
N LEU A 767 -9.23 -26.21 6.12
CA LEU A 767 -9.04 -25.95 4.68
C LEU A 767 -8.29 -24.65 4.41
N ARG A 768 -8.59 -23.57 5.16
CA ARG A 768 -7.84 -22.30 5.08
C ARG A 768 -6.38 -22.45 5.49
N LYS A 769 -6.07 -23.31 6.46
CA LYS A 769 -4.69 -23.61 6.86
C LYS A 769 -3.94 -24.44 5.82
N ILE A 770 -4.64 -25.28 5.07
CA ILE A 770 -4.06 -26.13 4.00
C ILE A 770 -3.87 -25.33 2.68
N LEU A 771 -4.71 -24.33 2.42
CA LEU A 771 -4.70 -23.52 1.20
C LEU A 771 -3.81 -22.25 1.28
N LYS A 772 -3.28 -21.91 2.45
CA LYS A 772 -2.13 -20.97 2.59
C LYS A 772 -0.84 -21.75 2.34
#